data_AF-A0A834DNL7-F1
#
_entry.id   AF-A0A834DNL7-F1
#
_cell.length_a   1.000
_cell.length_b   1.000
_cell.length_c   1.000
_cell.angle_alpha   90.00
_cell.angle_beta   90.00
_cell.angle_gamma   90.00
#
_symmetry.space_group_name_H-M   'P 1'
#
loop_
_entity.id
_entity.type
_entity.pdbx_description
1 polymer ?
#
loop_
_entity_poly.entity_id
_entity_poly.type
_entity_poly.pdbx_seq_one_letter_code
_entity_poly.pdbx_strand_id
1 'polypeptide(L)'
;MLNKSILEDLKQYNEARRDPDGTPLQAFVADVAEQIVGIAVIRNEMDIEYIRSHYNIEDFIYFSHHQHEEHGHLYHFALNPIFRHYTKFFLKEILRLGFKSCLYYPVYPASREGKFQSSYAHSLTSALHYLVPVRPRRQIVYPLEKLGINAPSKAVSKELLSYALNHTNRKLTLEPKITVNARIVVVGASSVGISFLETLAFCSHLKFSNLTLISTNGLPGKKLLDTEQRKFLASDHCFNDKDHALMSLCSWVNVVAGRMTAIDRAAKHVVVSQKEIVLYDHLILCTGQQYQVPCPTGADISQHLTNREIPNSSKQRYTGKVPCNHFILNDEEDCLKALTWIRNNSIITEGNVIVYGDTIDTYTTVETLLNLGIRGSCIHFVQPPPTSTITCINNYSVESAVEDALQAAGVTIYREALLAQWNEGQNPDPIHNACFTTPTKPFKLPCSIFFSFCEKNVDYETFKALNDACLVYDGRLVIDTNFHTNDIAIRAAGSLTKFSNRYYSNEWTHSSFSSKEVGFQLAAAMLSIFDPTLEPVTEPPADLDQLIPMYKGAKIQGGILPGSYHYLHIAKPAILTPLEVQMAQPDFGSEVVTGNPKNGNYFRIHVNKYKMVETITCLSKEAFPTSNYICLFGQHEQVLNNLCARYEDNMITDLYR
;
A
#
# COMPACT_ATOMS: atom_id res chain seq x y z
N MET A 1 -0.02 -26.94 13.22
CA MET A 1 0.15 -26.13 14.44
C MET A 1 -1.19 -25.81 15.12
N LEU A 2 -2.23 -25.34 14.41
CA LEU A 2 -3.53 -24.94 15.00
C LEU A 2 -4.23 -26.03 15.86
N ASN A 3 -4.29 -27.28 15.40
CA ASN A 3 -4.93 -28.37 16.17
C ASN A 3 -4.22 -28.71 17.49
N LYS A 4 -2.93 -28.36 17.64
CA LYS A 4 -2.19 -28.60 18.90
C LYS A 4 -2.57 -27.57 19.97
N SER A 5 -2.74 -26.30 19.58
CA SER A 5 -3.13 -25.21 20.50
C SER A 5 -4.53 -25.42 21.10
N ILE A 6 -5.51 -25.90 20.32
CA ILE A 6 -6.85 -26.21 20.86
C ILE A 6 -6.77 -27.29 21.95
N LEU A 7 -5.93 -28.32 21.75
CA LEU A 7 -5.76 -29.42 22.70
C LEU A 7 -4.97 -29.00 23.95
N GLU A 8 -3.98 -28.12 23.79
CA GLU A 8 -3.21 -27.53 24.89
C GLU A 8 -4.11 -26.68 25.79
N ASP A 9 -4.93 -25.79 25.22
CA ASP A 9 -5.81 -24.92 26.00
C ASP A 9 -6.97 -25.71 26.64
N LEU A 10 -7.44 -26.78 25.99
CA LEU A 10 -8.40 -27.71 26.59
C LEU A 10 -7.77 -28.48 27.76
N LYS A 11 -6.51 -28.90 27.64
CA LYS A 11 -5.76 -29.52 28.74
C LYS A 11 -5.61 -28.55 29.91
N GLN A 12 -5.26 -27.30 29.63
CA GLN A 12 -5.14 -26.26 30.64
C GLN A 12 -6.47 -25.94 31.34
N TYR A 13 -7.58 -25.88 30.59
CA TYR A 13 -8.90 -25.77 31.17
C TYR A 13 -9.21 -26.94 32.12
N ASN A 14 -8.88 -28.17 31.73
CA ASN A 14 -9.09 -29.35 32.55
C ASN A 14 -8.21 -29.38 33.82
N GLU A 15 -7.00 -28.80 33.77
CA GLU A 15 -6.08 -28.76 34.90
C GLU A 15 -6.45 -27.67 35.93
N ALA A 16 -6.67 -26.43 35.49
CA ALA A 16 -6.78 -25.28 36.39
C ALA A 16 -8.01 -24.39 36.16
N ARG A 17 -8.74 -24.58 35.04
CA ARG A 17 -9.82 -23.69 34.56
C ARG A 17 -9.41 -22.21 34.51
N ARG A 18 -8.11 -21.95 34.43
CA ARG A 18 -7.51 -20.62 34.42
C ARG A 18 -6.31 -20.60 33.48
N ASP A 19 -6.10 -19.46 32.86
CA ASP A 19 -4.93 -19.18 32.04
C ASP A 19 -3.67 -18.99 32.96
N PRO A 20 -2.41 -18.97 32.45
CA PRO A 20 -1.24 -18.82 33.32
C PRO A 20 -1.21 -17.48 34.06
N ASP A 21 -1.91 -16.48 33.52
CA ASP A 21 -2.10 -15.16 34.13
C ASP A 21 -3.18 -15.15 35.25
N GLY A 22 -3.85 -16.29 35.49
CA GLY A 22 -4.87 -16.46 36.51
C GLY A 22 -6.29 -16.11 36.04
N THR A 23 -6.47 -15.67 34.79
CA THR A 23 -7.78 -15.30 34.24
C THR A 23 -8.68 -16.53 34.09
N PRO A 24 -9.94 -16.48 34.55
CA PRO A 24 -10.87 -17.60 34.41
C PRO A 24 -11.16 -17.96 32.94
N LEU A 25 -11.04 -19.25 32.62
CA LEU A 25 -11.42 -19.83 31.34
C LEU A 25 -12.81 -20.47 31.46
N GLN A 26 -13.61 -20.37 30.40
CA GLN A 26 -14.90 -21.03 30.28
C GLN A 26 -14.92 -21.82 28.97
N ALA A 27 -15.32 -23.09 29.05
CA ALA A 27 -15.46 -23.97 27.90
C ALA A 27 -16.92 -24.36 27.70
N PHE A 28 -17.37 -24.35 26.45
CA PHE A 28 -18.72 -24.72 26.04
C PHE A 28 -18.65 -25.86 25.04
N VAL A 29 -19.55 -26.82 25.19
CA VAL A 29 -19.66 -27.97 24.31
C VAL A 29 -21.07 -28.01 23.74
N ALA A 30 -21.17 -28.11 22.42
CA ALA A 30 -22.42 -28.37 21.72
C ALA A 30 -22.55 -29.87 21.50
N ASP A 31 -23.61 -30.46 22.05
CA ASP A 31 -23.93 -31.88 21.97
C ASP A 31 -25.26 -32.06 21.20
N VAL A 32 -25.26 -33.00 20.25
CA VAL A 32 -26.45 -33.45 19.54
C VAL A 32 -26.47 -34.97 19.58
N ALA A 33 -27.51 -35.54 20.22
CA ALA A 33 -27.68 -36.98 20.37
C ALA A 33 -26.44 -37.70 20.95
N GLU A 34 -25.88 -37.14 22.03
CA GLU A 34 -24.68 -37.65 22.74
C GLU A 34 -23.39 -37.60 21.91
N GLN A 35 -23.39 -36.85 20.81
CA GLN A 35 -22.21 -36.58 20.00
C GLN A 35 -21.79 -35.12 20.14
N ILE A 36 -20.52 -34.91 20.49
CA ILE A 36 -19.92 -33.57 20.50
C ILE A 36 -19.80 -33.08 19.06
N VAL A 37 -20.58 -32.06 18.74
CA VAL A 37 -20.60 -31.43 17.40
C VAL A 37 -19.86 -30.10 17.37
N GLY A 38 -19.58 -29.49 18.53
CA GLY A 38 -18.83 -28.24 18.59
C GLY A 38 -18.26 -27.93 19.98
N ILE A 39 -17.22 -27.11 20.00
CA ILE A 39 -16.49 -26.68 21.20
C ILE A 39 -16.16 -25.19 21.05
N ALA A 40 -16.29 -24.44 22.13
CA ALA A 40 -15.78 -23.07 22.22
C ALA A 40 -15.09 -22.83 23.56
N VAL A 41 -14.03 -22.03 23.56
CA VAL A 41 -13.30 -21.63 24.76
C VAL A 41 -13.23 -20.11 24.78
N ILE A 42 -13.64 -19.50 25.89
CA ILE A 42 -13.57 -18.05 26.11
C ILE A 42 -12.88 -17.75 27.45
N ARG A 43 -12.34 -16.55 27.59
CA ARG A 43 -11.93 -15.96 28.87
C ARG A 43 -12.52 -14.56 29.04
N ASN A 44 -12.31 -13.95 30.20
CA ASN A 44 -12.58 -12.53 30.39
C ASN A 44 -11.57 -11.71 29.56
N GLU A 45 -12.03 -10.66 28.88
CA GLU A 45 -11.15 -9.73 28.20
C GLU A 45 -10.56 -8.74 29.22
N MET A 46 -9.23 -8.63 29.22
CA MET A 46 -8.49 -7.81 30.19
C MET A 46 -7.95 -6.52 29.56
N ASP A 47 -7.86 -6.45 28.23
CA ASP A 47 -7.31 -5.31 27.49
C ASP A 47 -8.43 -4.41 26.92
N ILE A 48 -9.50 -4.18 27.67
CA ILE A 48 -10.70 -3.44 27.20
C ILE A 48 -10.36 -1.99 26.85
N GLU A 49 -9.60 -1.29 27.69
CA GLU A 49 -9.18 0.09 27.45
C GLU A 49 -8.30 0.20 26.21
N TYR A 50 -7.45 -0.80 25.97
CA TYR A 50 -6.62 -0.87 24.76
C TYR A 50 -7.50 -1.05 23.52
N ILE A 51 -8.45 -1.99 23.55
CA ILE A 51 -9.38 -2.20 22.44
C ILE A 51 -10.15 -0.92 22.13
N ARG A 52 -10.62 -0.22 23.17
CA ARG A 52 -11.36 1.05 23.03
C ARG A 52 -10.52 2.18 22.44
N SER A 53 -9.24 2.29 22.79
CA SER A 53 -8.36 3.32 22.26
C SER A 53 -7.87 3.00 20.84
N HIS A 54 -7.70 1.71 20.51
CA HIS A 54 -7.08 1.26 19.26
C HIS A 54 -8.04 0.78 18.18
N TYR A 55 -9.33 0.57 18.47
CA TYR A 55 -10.31 0.11 17.48
C TYR A 55 -11.63 0.88 17.59
N ASN A 56 -12.32 1.05 16.45
CA ASN A 56 -13.65 1.66 16.34
C ASN A 56 -14.76 0.71 16.81
N ILE A 57 -14.60 0.16 18.00
CA ILE A 57 -15.56 -0.78 18.59
C ILE A 57 -16.87 -0.08 19.01
N GLU A 58 -16.82 1.24 19.23
CA GLU A 58 -17.97 2.08 19.57
C GLU A 58 -19.02 2.13 18.43
N ASP A 59 -18.66 1.73 17.21
CA ASP A 59 -19.60 1.54 16.10
C ASP A 59 -20.57 0.37 16.37
N PHE A 60 -20.22 -0.55 17.27
CA PHE A 60 -20.98 -1.77 17.56
C PHE A 60 -21.56 -1.85 18.97
N ILE A 61 -20.93 -1.20 19.95
CA ILE A 61 -21.34 -1.25 21.37
C ILE A 61 -21.20 0.11 22.06
N TYR A 62 -22.02 0.32 23.08
CA TYR A 62 -21.84 1.42 24.02
C TYR A 62 -21.25 0.87 25.32
N PHE A 63 -19.98 1.19 25.61
CA PHE A 63 -19.28 0.66 26.80
C PHE A 63 -20.01 0.94 28.12
N SER A 64 -20.75 2.04 28.22
CA SER A 64 -21.54 2.38 29.41
C SER A 64 -22.63 1.35 29.74
N HIS A 65 -23.01 0.50 28.78
CA HIS A 65 -24.04 -0.53 28.96
C HIS A 65 -23.46 -1.91 29.28
N HIS A 66 -22.13 -2.03 29.41
CA HIS A 66 -21.45 -3.30 29.61
C HIS A 66 -20.52 -3.23 30.82
N GLN A 67 -20.63 -4.22 31.70
CA GLN A 67 -19.70 -4.35 32.83
C GLN A 67 -18.40 -5.01 32.36
N HIS A 68 -17.28 -4.75 33.04
CA HIS A 68 -15.96 -5.29 32.68
C HIS A 68 -15.97 -6.83 32.55
N GLU A 69 -16.72 -7.53 33.41
CA GLU A 69 -16.82 -8.99 33.37
C GLU A 69 -17.64 -9.51 32.18
N GLU A 70 -18.48 -8.69 31.55
CA GLU A 70 -19.31 -9.11 30.42
C GLU A 70 -18.54 -9.12 29.08
N HIS A 71 -17.34 -8.54 29.06
CA HIS A 71 -16.44 -8.56 27.92
C HIS A 71 -15.68 -9.90 27.91
N GLY A 72 -15.91 -10.70 26.88
CA GLY A 72 -15.25 -11.99 26.68
C GLY A 72 -14.28 -11.97 25.52
N HIS A 73 -13.20 -12.72 25.67
CA HIS A 73 -12.24 -13.03 24.61
C HIS A 73 -12.49 -14.44 24.12
N LEU A 74 -12.68 -14.61 22.81
CA LEU A 74 -12.88 -15.90 22.16
C LEU A 74 -11.51 -16.48 21.79
N TYR A 75 -11.11 -17.59 22.42
CA TYR A 75 -9.87 -18.29 22.05
C TYR A 75 -10.09 -19.25 20.90
N HIS A 76 -11.03 -20.18 21.10
CA HIS A 76 -11.30 -21.27 20.17
C HIS A 76 -12.78 -21.36 19.90
N PHE A 77 -13.12 -21.70 18.65
CA PHE A 77 -14.48 -22.03 18.27
C PHE A 77 -14.45 -22.99 17.07
N ALA A 78 -14.77 -24.24 17.35
CA ALA A 78 -14.85 -25.29 16.35
C ALA A 78 -16.28 -25.83 16.33
N LEU A 79 -16.88 -25.88 15.16
CA LEU A 79 -18.19 -26.49 14.94
C LEU A 79 -18.09 -27.39 13.72
N ASN A 80 -18.66 -28.59 13.82
CA ASN A 80 -18.72 -29.52 12.70
C ASN A 80 -19.42 -28.83 11.51
N PRO A 81 -18.84 -28.86 10.28
CA PRO A 81 -19.36 -28.17 9.11
C PRO A 81 -20.83 -28.45 8.79
N ILE A 82 -21.34 -29.65 9.13
CA ILE A 82 -22.76 -30.02 8.95
C ILE A 82 -23.68 -29.06 9.72
N PHE A 83 -23.25 -28.63 10.91
CA PHE A 83 -23.99 -27.74 11.81
C PHE A 83 -23.62 -26.26 11.64
N ARG A 84 -22.90 -25.88 10.57
CA ARG A 84 -22.47 -24.49 10.32
C ARG A 84 -23.61 -23.47 10.33
N HIS A 85 -24.81 -23.87 9.94
CA HIS A 85 -26.00 -23.01 9.98
C HIS A 85 -26.44 -22.66 11.41
N TYR A 86 -26.08 -23.48 12.42
CA TYR A 86 -26.32 -23.22 13.84
C TYR A 86 -25.23 -22.38 14.52
N THR A 87 -24.20 -21.90 13.81
CA THR A 87 -23.12 -21.11 14.44
C THR A 87 -23.64 -19.88 15.18
N LYS A 88 -24.61 -19.13 14.62
CA LYS A 88 -25.22 -17.98 15.32
C LYS A 88 -25.92 -18.39 16.62
N PHE A 89 -26.62 -19.52 16.59
CA PHE A 89 -27.29 -20.08 17.76
C PHE A 89 -26.27 -20.46 18.83
N PHE A 90 -25.19 -21.15 18.44
CA PHE A 90 -24.15 -21.54 19.38
C PHE A 90 -23.45 -20.32 20.01
N LEU A 91 -23.11 -19.29 19.21
CA LEU A 91 -22.55 -18.02 19.72
C LEU A 91 -23.51 -17.32 20.70
N LYS A 92 -24.81 -17.31 20.41
CA LYS A 92 -25.84 -16.74 21.29
C LYS A 92 -25.90 -17.48 22.64
N GLU A 93 -25.84 -18.80 22.63
CA GLU A 93 -25.84 -19.60 23.85
C GLU A 93 -24.53 -19.46 24.64
N ILE A 94 -23.38 -19.29 23.98
CA ILE A 94 -22.12 -18.96 24.63
C ILE A 94 -22.22 -17.63 25.38
N LEU A 95 -22.76 -16.58 24.74
CA LEU A 95 -23.00 -15.29 25.39
C LEU A 95 -23.93 -15.45 26.61
N ARG A 96 -25.04 -16.19 26.46
CA ARG A 96 -26.03 -16.40 27.52
C ARG A 96 -25.48 -17.20 28.70
N LEU A 97 -24.84 -18.33 28.45
CA LEU A 97 -24.33 -19.25 29.48
C LEU A 97 -23.05 -18.73 30.14
N GLY A 98 -22.22 -18.00 29.40
CA GLY A 98 -20.99 -17.39 29.92
C GLY A 98 -21.18 -16.05 30.62
N PHE A 99 -22.44 -15.57 30.71
CA PHE A 99 -22.79 -14.24 31.20
C PHE A 99 -21.99 -13.13 30.52
N LYS A 100 -21.81 -13.25 29.19
CA LYS A 100 -21.10 -12.28 28.35
C LYS A 100 -22.06 -11.50 27.46
N SER A 101 -21.76 -10.22 27.25
CA SER A 101 -22.49 -9.36 26.31
C SER A 101 -21.74 -9.20 24.99
N CYS A 102 -20.41 -9.26 25.04
CA CYS A 102 -19.49 -9.00 23.94
C CYS A 102 -18.45 -10.11 23.83
N LEU A 103 -18.13 -10.53 22.61
CA LEU A 103 -17.01 -11.42 22.32
C LEU A 103 -16.04 -10.76 21.35
N TYR A 104 -14.76 -10.79 21.69
CA TYR A 104 -13.65 -10.29 20.89
C TYR A 104 -12.81 -11.46 20.38
N TYR A 105 -12.39 -11.38 19.13
CA TYR A 105 -11.57 -12.41 18.49
C TYR A 105 -10.41 -11.74 17.75
N PRO A 106 -9.24 -11.60 18.39
CA PRO A 106 -8.05 -11.10 17.72
C PRO A 106 -7.46 -12.15 16.78
N VAL A 107 -7.06 -11.72 15.59
CA VAL A 107 -6.36 -12.50 14.60
C VAL A 107 -4.98 -11.91 14.42
N TYR A 108 -3.98 -12.61 14.92
CA TYR A 108 -2.59 -12.23 14.74
C TYR A 108 -2.10 -12.62 13.33
N PRO A 109 -1.23 -11.80 12.72
CA PRO A 109 -0.65 -12.12 11.42
C PRO A 109 0.15 -13.42 11.50
N ALA A 110 -0.14 -14.37 10.61
CA ALA A 110 0.57 -15.63 10.51
C ALA A 110 1.22 -15.78 9.13
N SER A 111 2.54 -15.91 9.08
CA SER A 111 3.27 -16.19 7.84
C SER A 111 2.90 -17.59 7.34
N ARG A 112 2.27 -17.69 6.16
CA ARG A 112 2.06 -18.96 5.46
C ARG A 112 2.46 -18.87 4.00
N GLU A 113 3.23 -19.85 3.56
CA GLU A 113 3.72 -20.02 2.19
C GLU A 113 2.81 -21.01 1.44
N GLY A 114 2.42 -20.67 0.20
CA GLY A 114 1.56 -21.53 -0.65
C GLY A 114 0.89 -20.75 -1.79
N LYS A 115 0.67 -21.43 -2.94
CA LYS A 115 0.09 -20.83 -4.17
C LYS A 115 -1.40 -20.48 -4.07
N PHE A 116 -2.16 -21.27 -3.33
CA PHE A 116 -3.55 -21.01 -3.01
C PHE A 116 -3.70 -20.77 -1.52
N GLN A 117 -4.27 -19.62 -1.16
CA GLN A 117 -4.55 -19.30 0.24
C GLN A 117 -6.05 -19.02 0.37
N SER A 118 -6.74 -19.92 1.06
CA SER A 118 -8.17 -19.81 1.35
C SER A 118 -8.38 -18.95 2.58
N SER A 119 -9.41 -18.10 2.59
CA SER A 119 -9.70 -17.22 3.73
C SER A 119 -9.93 -17.97 5.05
N TYR A 120 -10.46 -19.18 4.93
CA TYR A 120 -10.72 -20.11 6.04
C TYR A 120 -9.45 -20.67 6.70
N ALA A 121 -8.29 -20.55 6.05
CA ALA A 121 -7.04 -21.11 6.57
C ALA A 121 -6.40 -20.23 7.67
N HIS A 122 -6.80 -18.96 7.77
CA HIS A 122 -6.14 -17.93 8.58
C HIS A 122 -6.76 -17.73 9.97
N SER A 123 -7.89 -18.37 10.25
CA SER A 123 -8.57 -18.30 11.53
C SER A 123 -8.75 -19.69 12.15
N LEU A 124 -8.55 -19.77 13.47
CA LEU A 124 -8.89 -20.94 14.29
C LEU A 124 -10.40 -21.09 14.48
N THR A 125 -11.19 -20.04 14.23
CA THR A 125 -12.64 -20.08 14.43
C THR A 125 -13.39 -20.42 13.15
N SER A 126 -14.25 -21.43 13.25
CA SER A 126 -15.27 -21.73 12.23
C SER A 126 -16.38 -20.65 12.17
N ALA A 127 -16.40 -19.71 13.11
CA ALA A 127 -17.41 -18.65 13.22
C ALA A 127 -17.00 -17.30 12.63
N LEU A 128 -15.81 -17.14 12.05
CA LEU A 128 -15.31 -15.82 11.62
C LEU A 128 -16.33 -15.04 10.76
N HIS A 129 -17.01 -15.71 9.83
CA HIS A 129 -18.02 -15.10 8.96
C HIS A 129 -19.26 -14.55 9.67
N TYR A 130 -19.48 -14.92 10.92
CA TYR A 130 -20.56 -14.41 11.77
C TYR A 130 -20.11 -13.28 12.70
N LEU A 131 -18.79 -13.04 12.79
CA LEU A 131 -18.22 -11.87 13.45
C LEU A 131 -18.19 -10.69 12.48
N VAL A 132 -17.98 -9.48 12.99
CA VAL A 132 -17.68 -8.28 12.20
C VAL A 132 -16.24 -7.86 12.43
N PRO A 133 -15.46 -7.55 11.38
CA PRO A 133 -14.15 -6.95 11.55
C PRO A 133 -14.31 -5.52 12.07
N VAL A 134 -13.50 -5.13 13.05
CA VAL A 134 -13.52 -3.81 13.67
C VAL A 134 -12.37 -2.99 13.11
N ARG A 135 -12.67 -1.82 12.54
CA ARG A 135 -11.63 -0.95 11.95
C ARG A 135 -10.66 -0.46 13.03
N PRO A 136 -9.34 -0.50 12.77
CA PRO A 136 -8.37 0.10 13.68
C PRO A 136 -8.53 1.63 13.72
N ARG A 137 -8.27 2.21 14.89
CA ARG A 137 -8.15 3.66 15.11
C ARG A 137 -6.75 4.11 14.80
N ARG A 138 -6.64 5.20 14.03
CA ARG A 138 -5.37 5.89 13.85
C ARG A 138 -4.86 6.39 15.21
N GLN A 139 -3.69 5.95 15.61
CA GLN A 139 -3.02 6.46 16.80
C GLN A 139 -2.15 7.67 16.48
N ILE A 140 -2.15 8.65 17.37
CA ILE A 140 -1.23 9.78 17.32
C ILE A 140 0.10 9.33 17.92
N VAL A 141 1.21 9.62 17.24
CA VAL A 141 2.54 9.38 17.80
C VAL A 141 2.88 10.54 18.72
N TYR A 142 2.89 10.29 20.02
CA TYR A 142 3.17 11.32 21.03
C TYR A 142 4.65 11.33 21.41
N PRO A 143 5.29 12.51 21.52
CA PRO A 143 6.61 12.62 22.12
C PRO A 143 6.49 12.51 23.65
N LEU A 144 6.35 11.28 24.16
CA LEU A 144 6.05 11.00 25.57
C LEU A 144 7.04 11.66 26.54
N GLU A 145 8.33 11.66 26.20
CA GLU A 145 9.39 12.28 27.00
C GLU A 145 9.21 13.80 27.13
N LYS A 146 8.86 14.49 26.03
CA LYS A 146 8.65 15.94 26.01
C LYS A 146 7.37 16.35 26.75
N LEU A 147 6.33 15.50 26.69
CA LEU A 147 5.03 15.79 27.30
C LEU A 147 5.03 15.56 28.82
N GLY A 148 5.85 14.64 29.34
CA GLY A 148 5.95 14.38 30.78
C GLY A 148 4.59 14.07 31.40
N ILE A 149 4.14 14.91 32.33
CA ILE A 149 2.85 14.76 33.02
C ILE A 149 1.65 14.93 32.07
N ASN A 150 1.83 15.65 30.96
CA ASN A 150 0.80 15.86 29.94
C ASN A 150 0.73 14.70 28.92
N ALA A 151 1.52 13.65 29.09
CA ALA A 151 1.47 12.48 28.23
C ALA A 151 0.12 11.75 28.34
N PRO A 152 -0.38 11.15 27.25
CA PRO A 152 -1.61 10.37 27.30
C PRO A 152 -1.47 9.15 28.23
N SER A 153 -2.61 8.58 28.62
CA SER A 153 -2.63 7.40 29.49
C SER A 153 -1.84 6.23 28.89
N LYS A 154 -1.29 5.37 29.77
CA LYS A 154 -0.53 4.19 29.35
C LYS A 154 -1.30 3.26 28.42
N ALA A 155 -2.64 3.24 28.49
CA ALA A 155 -3.48 2.41 27.61
C ALA A 155 -3.54 2.93 26.16
N VAL A 156 -3.35 4.23 25.94
CA VAL A 156 -3.29 4.84 24.60
C VAL A 156 -1.87 4.75 24.03
N SER A 157 -0.85 4.87 24.87
CA SER A 157 0.56 4.76 24.48
C SER A 157 1.10 3.32 24.47
N LYS A 158 0.28 2.32 24.81
CA LYS A 158 0.68 0.90 24.85
C LYS A 158 0.94 0.41 23.42
N GLU A 159 2.18 0.03 23.13
CA GLU A 159 2.49 -0.69 21.89
C GLU A 159 2.37 -2.20 22.14
N LEU A 160 1.32 -2.81 21.58
CA LEU A 160 1.16 -4.27 21.51
C LEU A 160 1.50 -4.78 20.11
N LEU A 161 1.73 -6.09 20.01
CA LEU A 161 1.78 -6.79 18.72
C LEU A 161 0.50 -6.48 17.92
N SER A 162 0.66 -6.03 16.68
CA SER A 162 -0.48 -5.68 15.81
C SER A 162 -1.31 -6.92 15.49
N TYR A 163 -2.64 -6.81 15.64
CA TYR A 163 -3.60 -7.87 15.32
C TYR A 163 -4.85 -7.28 14.67
N ALA A 164 -5.60 -8.07 13.91
CA ALA A 164 -6.94 -7.65 13.47
C ALA A 164 -7.98 -8.03 14.51
N LEU A 165 -8.89 -7.12 14.85
CA LEU A 165 -9.93 -7.39 15.83
C LEU A 165 -11.25 -7.74 15.14
N ASN A 166 -11.83 -8.88 15.51
CA ASN A 166 -13.19 -9.24 15.14
C ASN A 166 -14.09 -9.23 16.37
N HIS A 167 -15.35 -8.88 16.18
CA HIS A 167 -16.29 -8.70 17.28
C HIS A 167 -17.64 -9.36 16.97
N THR A 168 -18.33 -9.82 18.02
CA THR A 168 -19.76 -10.08 17.99
C THR A 168 -20.39 -9.75 19.33
N ASN A 169 -21.68 -9.45 19.32
CA ASN A 169 -22.48 -9.22 20.50
C ASN A 169 -23.90 -9.77 20.29
N ARG A 170 -24.74 -9.70 21.33
CA ARG A 170 -26.10 -10.22 21.26
C ARG A 170 -26.92 -9.59 20.11
N LYS A 171 -26.76 -8.29 19.83
CA LYS A 171 -27.43 -7.61 18.69
C LYS A 171 -26.98 -8.21 17.35
N LEU A 172 -25.67 -8.30 17.12
CA LEU A 172 -25.07 -8.81 15.88
C LEU A 172 -25.42 -10.29 15.62
N THR A 173 -25.60 -11.10 16.67
CA THR A 173 -26.07 -12.49 16.51
C THR A 173 -27.49 -12.58 15.97
N LEU A 174 -28.33 -11.58 16.25
CA LEU A 174 -29.74 -11.51 15.83
C LEU A 174 -29.91 -10.78 14.50
N GLU A 175 -28.99 -9.90 14.15
CA GLU A 175 -29.03 -9.11 12.93
C GLU A 175 -28.76 -9.99 11.68
N PRO A 176 -29.66 -10.00 10.67
CA PRO A 176 -29.42 -10.70 9.43
C PRO A 176 -28.35 -9.95 8.60
N LYS A 177 -27.36 -10.67 8.08
CA LYS A 177 -26.39 -10.13 7.12
C LYS A 177 -26.86 -10.43 5.70
N ILE A 178 -26.74 -9.45 4.81
CA ILE A 178 -27.07 -9.60 3.39
C ILE A 178 -25.92 -10.33 2.72
N THR A 179 -26.20 -11.49 2.13
CA THR A 179 -25.16 -12.30 1.50
C THR A 179 -25.05 -11.95 0.02
N VAL A 180 -23.86 -11.52 -0.39
CA VAL A 180 -23.49 -11.23 -1.78
C VAL A 180 -22.72 -12.44 -2.32
N ASN A 181 -23.37 -13.21 -3.19
CA ASN A 181 -22.79 -14.42 -3.79
C ASN A 181 -22.05 -14.16 -5.11
N ALA A 182 -22.08 -12.92 -5.62
CA ALA A 182 -21.36 -12.52 -6.83
C ALA A 182 -19.86 -12.84 -6.70
N ARG A 183 -19.27 -13.38 -7.76
CA ARG A 183 -17.84 -13.66 -7.86
C ARG A 183 -17.12 -12.37 -8.23
N ILE A 184 -16.55 -11.72 -7.23
CA ILE A 184 -15.80 -10.47 -7.38
C ILE A 184 -14.32 -10.84 -7.43
N VAL A 185 -13.70 -10.65 -8.60
CA VAL A 185 -12.30 -10.98 -8.83
C VAL A 185 -11.50 -9.70 -9.03
N VAL A 186 -10.52 -9.46 -8.15
CA VAL A 186 -9.61 -8.32 -8.22
C VAL A 186 -8.26 -8.82 -8.74
N VAL A 187 -7.73 -8.18 -9.78
CA VAL A 187 -6.41 -8.51 -10.36
C VAL A 187 -5.43 -7.39 -10.02
N GLY A 188 -4.38 -7.72 -9.29
CA GLY A 188 -3.34 -6.81 -8.83
C GLY A 188 -3.55 -6.36 -7.39
N ALA A 189 -2.54 -6.62 -6.54
CA ALA A 189 -2.50 -6.20 -5.15
C ALA A 189 -1.90 -4.79 -4.96
N SER A 190 -2.26 -3.84 -5.84
CA SER A 190 -1.83 -2.44 -5.69
C SER A 190 -2.56 -1.74 -4.54
N SER A 191 -2.07 -0.58 -4.09
CA SER A 191 -2.75 0.24 -3.06
C SER A 191 -4.24 0.49 -3.39
N VAL A 192 -4.59 0.65 -4.67
CA VAL A 192 -5.99 0.79 -5.13
C VAL A 192 -6.79 -0.50 -4.89
N GLY A 193 -6.24 -1.66 -5.30
CA GLY A 193 -6.89 -2.96 -5.12
C GLY A 193 -7.04 -3.34 -3.64
N ILE A 194 -6.03 -3.05 -2.82
CA ILE A 194 -6.09 -3.28 -1.37
C ILE A 194 -7.14 -2.38 -0.72
N SER A 195 -7.22 -1.09 -1.07
CA SER A 195 -8.24 -0.19 -0.53
C SER A 195 -9.66 -0.58 -0.95
N PHE A 196 -9.81 -1.08 -2.18
CA PHE A 196 -11.08 -1.65 -2.64
C PHE A 196 -11.51 -2.86 -1.77
N LEU A 197 -10.59 -3.81 -1.58
CA LEU A 197 -10.84 -5.01 -0.77
C LEU A 197 -11.10 -4.68 0.71
N GLU A 198 -10.32 -3.75 1.27
CA GLU A 198 -10.52 -3.20 2.62
C GLU A 198 -11.94 -2.66 2.77
N THR A 199 -12.37 -1.80 1.85
CA THR A 199 -13.69 -1.16 1.92
C THR A 199 -14.81 -2.19 1.94
N LEU A 200 -14.76 -3.22 1.07
CA LEU A 200 -15.75 -4.29 1.05
C LEU A 200 -15.69 -5.19 2.30
N ALA A 201 -14.49 -5.54 2.77
CA ALA A 201 -14.31 -6.42 3.94
C ALA A 201 -14.87 -5.80 5.22
N PHE A 202 -14.78 -4.48 5.36
CA PHE A 202 -15.28 -3.75 6.53
C PHE A 202 -16.75 -3.31 6.44
N CYS A 203 -17.51 -3.74 5.42
CA CYS A 203 -18.97 -3.59 5.40
C CYS A 203 -19.62 -4.60 6.35
N SER A 204 -20.07 -4.15 7.52
CA SER A 204 -20.53 -5.03 8.61
C SER A 204 -21.84 -5.78 8.33
N HIS A 205 -22.75 -5.16 7.57
CA HIS A 205 -24.07 -5.70 7.21
C HIS A 205 -24.05 -6.58 5.96
N LEU A 206 -22.99 -6.51 5.16
CA LEU A 206 -22.79 -7.34 3.97
C LEU A 206 -21.89 -8.54 4.27
N LYS A 207 -22.10 -9.62 3.52
CA LYS A 207 -21.25 -10.81 3.53
C LYS A 207 -20.93 -11.24 2.11
N PHE A 208 -19.69 -10.99 1.70
CA PHE A 208 -19.19 -11.45 0.40
C PHE A 208 -18.75 -12.91 0.49
N SER A 209 -19.38 -13.79 -0.27
CA SER A 209 -19.04 -15.22 -0.29
C SER A 209 -17.80 -15.50 -1.15
N ASN A 210 -17.63 -14.73 -2.23
CA ASN A 210 -16.67 -15.01 -3.30
C ASN A 210 -15.84 -13.77 -3.66
N LEU A 211 -15.02 -13.30 -2.73
CA LEU A 211 -14.06 -12.22 -2.97
C LEU A 211 -12.67 -12.83 -3.21
N THR A 212 -12.12 -12.65 -4.41
CA THR A 212 -10.86 -13.28 -4.83
C THR A 212 -9.87 -12.23 -5.32
N LEU A 213 -8.63 -12.31 -4.85
CA LEU A 213 -7.50 -11.52 -5.32
C LEU A 213 -6.54 -12.41 -6.12
N ILE A 214 -6.25 -12.01 -7.36
CA ILE A 214 -5.20 -12.56 -8.20
C ILE A 214 -4.01 -11.60 -8.15
N SER A 215 -2.86 -12.08 -7.67
CA SER A 215 -1.63 -11.28 -7.55
C SER A 215 -0.43 -12.20 -7.67
N THR A 216 0.66 -11.73 -8.29
CA THR A 216 1.89 -12.51 -8.51
C THR A 216 2.44 -13.10 -7.22
N ASN A 217 2.50 -12.28 -6.16
CA ASN A 217 3.05 -12.63 -4.84
C ASN A 217 1.95 -12.82 -3.77
N GLY A 218 0.68 -12.69 -4.16
CA GLY A 218 -0.49 -12.71 -3.26
C GLY A 218 -0.71 -11.38 -2.53
N LEU A 219 -1.24 -11.43 -1.30
CA LEU A 219 -1.43 -10.24 -0.46
C LEU A 219 -0.09 -9.71 0.09
N PRO A 220 0.07 -8.37 0.19
CA PRO A 220 1.21 -7.73 0.84
C PRO A 220 1.20 -7.93 2.37
N GLY A 221 2.29 -7.56 3.05
CA GLY A 221 2.41 -7.62 4.51
C GLY A 221 2.66 -9.01 5.12
N LYS A 222 3.05 -10.01 4.31
CA LYS A 222 3.29 -11.41 4.76
C LYS A 222 4.59 -11.62 5.54
N LYS A 223 5.55 -10.73 5.36
CA LYS A 223 6.86 -10.77 6.01
C LYS A 223 6.92 -9.51 6.87
N LEU A 224 7.00 -9.64 8.18
CA LEU A 224 7.40 -8.52 9.06
C LEU A 224 8.92 -8.55 9.09
N LEU A 225 9.57 -8.17 8.00
CA LEU A 225 11.03 -8.06 8.01
C LEU A 225 11.43 -6.76 8.69
N ASP A 226 12.67 -6.77 9.20
CA ASP A 226 13.27 -5.62 9.86
C ASP A 226 13.23 -4.39 8.92
N THR A 227 12.66 -3.28 9.43
CA THR A 227 12.30 -2.05 8.69
C THR A 227 13.48 -1.45 7.89
N GLU A 228 14.70 -1.74 8.32
CA GLU A 228 15.94 -1.29 7.69
C GLU A 228 16.20 -1.92 6.31
N GLN A 229 15.67 -3.12 6.04
CA GLN A 229 16.02 -3.90 4.84
C GLN A 229 15.12 -3.61 3.63
N ARG A 230 14.13 -2.72 3.76
CA ARG A 230 13.03 -2.52 2.78
C ARG A 230 13.01 -1.15 2.10
N LYS A 231 14.06 -0.35 2.27
CA LYS A 231 14.04 1.09 1.95
C LYS A 231 14.33 1.45 0.48
N PHE A 232 14.39 0.47 -0.42
CA PHE A 232 14.71 0.70 -1.83
C PHE A 232 13.70 1.60 -2.55
N LEU A 233 12.40 1.44 -2.26
CA LEU A 233 11.31 2.19 -2.91
C LEU A 233 10.78 3.29 -2.00
N ALA A 234 10.35 4.39 -2.60
CA ALA A 234 9.61 5.43 -1.90
C ALA A 234 8.21 4.94 -1.49
N SER A 235 7.68 5.53 -0.43
CA SER A 235 6.35 5.22 0.11
C SER A 235 5.32 6.23 -0.36
N ASP A 236 4.16 5.73 -0.79
CA ASP A 236 2.94 6.52 -1.01
C ASP A 236 2.13 6.73 0.28
N HIS A 237 2.60 6.16 1.40
CA HIS A 237 1.95 6.14 2.71
C HIS A 237 0.46 5.71 2.69
N CYS A 238 0.02 4.94 1.68
CA CYS A 238 -1.35 4.44 1.62
C CYS A 238 -1.59 3.30 2.62
N PHE A 239 -0.64 2.38 2.70
CA PHE A 239 -0.63 1.23 3.60
C PHE A 239 0.79 0.92 4.05
N ASN A 240 0.94 0.51 5.30
CA ASN A 240 2.18 -0.03 5.84
C ASN A 240 1.97 -1.47 6.36
N ASP A 241 3.06 -2.14 6.77
CA ASP A 241 3.02 -3.50 7.32
C ASP A 241 2.06 -3.64 8.52
N LYS A 242 2.00 -2.63 9.40
CA LYS A 242 1.08 -2.62 10.54
C LYS A 242 -0.37 -2.55 10.06
N ASP A 243 -0.67 -1.72 9.05
CA ASP A 243 -2.03 -1.62 8.49
C ASP A 243 -2.49 -2.97 7.92
N HIS A 244 -1.61 -3.68 7.18
CA HIS A 244 -1.92 -5.01 6.67
C HIS A 244 -2.21 -6.03 7.78
N ALA A 245 -1.45 -5.99 8.87
CA ALA A 245 -1.69 -6.83 10.05
C ALA A 245 -3.02 -6.49 10.75
N LEU A 246 -3.34 -5.20 10.91
CA LEU A 246 -4.57 -4.73 11.57
C LEU A 246 -5.84 -5.01 10.76
N MET A 247 -5.74 -5.06 9.42
CA MET A 247 -6.89 -5.39 8.56
C MET A 247 -7.10 -6.90 8.41
N SER A 248 -6.03 -7.68 8.35
CA SER A 248 -6.05 -9.14 8.11
C SER A 248 -6.96 -9.53 6.93
N LEU A 249 -6.73 -8.93 5.76
CA LEU A 249 -7.50 -9.21 4.54
C LEU A 249 -7.47 -10.68 4.13
N CYS A 250 -6.42 -11.42 4.48
CA CYS A 250 -6.32 -12.86 4.24
C CYS A 250 -7.44 -13.64 4.95
N SER A 251 -8.07 -13.09 5.98
CA SER A 251 -9.21 -13.70 6.68
C SER A 251 -10.54 -13.58 5.91
N TRP A 252 -10.60 -12.69 4.91
CA TRP A 252 -11.83 -12.32 4.19
C TRP A 252 -11.75 -12.55 2.68
N VAL A 253 -10.54 -12.56 2.12
CA VAL A 253 -10.27 -12.61 0.68
C VAL A 253 -9.54 -13.90 0.33
N ASN A 254 -10.02 -14.61 -0.70
CA ASN A 254 -9.30 -15.74 -1.27
C ASN A 254 -8.15 -15.22 -2.14
N VAL A 255 -6.96 -15.81 -2.02
CA VAL A 255 -5.79 -15.37 -2.80
C VAL A 255 -5.35 -16.47 -3.75
N VAL A 256 -5.27 -16.11 -5.03
CA VAL A 256 -4.68 -16.91 -6.11
C VAL A 256 -3.33 -16.27 -6.46
N ALA A 257 -2.25 -16.90 -6.03
CA ALA A 257 -0.90 -16.40 -6.30
C ALA A 257 -0.48 -16.76 -7.73
N GLY A 258 -0.45 -15.78 -8.61
CA GLY A 258 -0.13 -15.97 -10.01
C GLY A 258 -0.34 -14.71 -10.84
N ARG A 259 0.09 -14.78 -12.09
CA ARG A 259 -0.03 -13.66 -13.03
C ARG A 259 -1.21 -13.89 -13.96
N MET A 260 -2.04 -12.87 -14.16
CA MET A 260 -3.06 -12.89 -15.19
C MET A 260 -2.40 -12.91 -16.57
N THR A 261 -2.85 -13.82 -17.43
CA THR A 261 -2.29 -14.02 -18.78
C THR A 261 -3.31 -13.90 -19.91
N ALA A 262 -4.60 -14.08 -19.62
CA ALA A 262 -5.69 -13.86 -20.58
C ALA A 262 -7.01 -13.57 -19.86
N ILE A 263 -7.92 -12.90 -20.56
CA ILE A 263 -9.30 -12.64 -20.11
C ILE A 263 -10.25 -13.12 -21.21
N ASP A 264 -11.18 -14.00 -20.85
CA ASP A 264 -12.29 -14.38 -21.73
C ASP A 264 -13.57 -13.72 -21.21
N ARG A 265 -14.03 -12.72 -21.97
CA ARG A 265 -15.22 -11.93 -21.64
C ARG A 265 -16.51 -12.68 -21.86
N ALA A 266 -16.58 -13.53 -22.88
CA ALA A 266 -17.80 -14.26 -23.22
C ALA A 266 -18.07 -15.35 -22.19
N ALA A 267 -17.03 -16.08 -21.78
CA ALA A 267 -17.12 -17.10 -20.74
C ALA A 267 -16.96 -16.54 -19.31
N LYS A 268 -16.66 -15.23 -19.16
CA LYS A 268 -16.41 -14.52 -17.90
C LYS A 268 -15.41 -15.24 -16.98
N HIS A 269 -14.21 -15.47 -17.50
CA HIS A 269 -13.11 -16.01 -16.70
C HIS A 269 -11.76 -15.38 -17.04
N VAL A 270 -10.84 -15.50 -16.09
CA VAL A 270 -9.44 -15.08 -16.22
C VAL A 270 -8.55 -16.31 -16.20
N VAL A 271 -7.54 -16.34 -17.07
CA VAL A 271 -6.51 -17.37 -17.07
C VAL A 271 -5.28 -16.87 -16.31
N VAL A 272 -4.92 -17.57 -15.25
CA VAL A 272 -3.79 -17.28 -14.36
C VAL A 272 -2.67 -18.27 -14.63
N SER A 273 -1.45 -17.75 -14.80
CA SER A 273 -0.23 -18.53 -15.02
C SER A 273 -0.37 -19.58 -16.14
N GLN A 274 -1.11 -19.24 -17.20
CA GLN A 274 -1.39 -20.07 -18.39
C GLN A 274 -2.15 -21.39 -18.16
N LYS A 275 -2.64 -21.67 -16.94
CA LYS A 275 -3.28 -22.96 -16.63
C LYS A 275 -4.54 -22.84 -15.79
N GLU A 276 -4.54 -21.95 -14.80
CA GLU A 276 -5.60 -21.87 -13.82
C GLU A 276 -6.71 -20.94 -14.31
N ILE A 277 -7.96 -21.36 -14.16
CA ILE A 277 -9.13 -20.59 -14.59
C ILE A 277 -9.86 -20.07 -13.35
N VAL A 278 -10.09 -18.76 -13.31
CA VAL A 278 -10.86 -18.10 -12.25
C VAL A 278 -12.07 -17.41 -12.87
N LEU A 279 -13.26 -17.89 -12.53
CA LEU A 279 -14.52 -17.34 -13.03
C LEU A 279 -14.90 -16.06 -12.27
N TYR A 280 -15.49 -15.09 -12.95
CA TYR A 280 -15.95 -13.84 -12.37
C TYR A 280 -17.37 -13.48 -12.80
N ASP A 281 -18.07 -12.73 -11.95
CA ASP A 281 -19.26 -11.97 -12.32
C ASP A 281 -18.90 -10.49 -12.50
N HIS A 282 -17.98 -10.01 -11.65
CA HIS A 282 -17.33 -8.71 -11.77
C HIS A 282 -15.81 -8.86 -11.70
N LEU A 283 -15.11 -8.31 -12.69
CA LEU A 283 -13.65 -8.28 -12.76
C LEU A 283 -13.14 -6.87 -12.51
N ILE A 284 -12.20 -6.71 -11.59
CA ILE A 284 -11.61 -5.44 -11.21
C ILE A 284 -10.12 -5.49 -11.56
N LEU A 285 -9.67 -4.61 -12.44
CA LEU A 285 -8.29 -4.54 -12.90
C LEU A 285 -7.54 -3.40 -12.19
N CYS A 286 -6.63 -3.76 -11.30
CA CYS A 286 -5.84 -2.87 -10.45
C CYS A 286 -4.33 -3.18 -10.54
N THR A 287 -3.84 -3.63 -11.69
CA THR A 287 -2.43 -4.05 -11.88
C THR A 287 -1.42 -2.90 -11.89
N GLY A 288 -1.88 -1.66 -12.10
CA GLY A 288 -1.02 -0.47 -12.13
C GLY A 288 0.01 -0.49 -13.26
N GLN A 289 1.05 0.32 -13.10
CA GLN A 289 2.23 0.37 -13.96
C GLN A 289 3.46 -0.10 -13.17
N GLN A 290 4.41 -0.71 -13.87
CA GLN A 290 5.63 -1.31 -13.33
C GLN A 290 6.84 -0.78 -14.11
N TYR A 291 7.96 -0.62 -13.44
CA TYR A 291 9.24 -0.35 -14.09
C TYR A 291 9.56 -1.43 -15.13
N GLN A 292 10.07 -1.00 -16.27
CA GLN A 292 10.39 -1.87 -17.39
C GLN A 292 11.91 -2.01 -17.56
N VAL A 293 12.32 -3.09 -18.24
CA VAL A 293 13.71 -3.25 -18.67
C VAL A 293 13.97 -2.20 -19.75
N PRO A 294 14.96 -1.30 -19.59
CA PRO A 294 15.27 -0.31 -20.60
C PRO A 294 15.79 -1.01 -21.85
N CYS A 295 15.31 -0.61 -23.02
CA CYS A 295 15.84 -1.12 -24.28
C CYS A 295 17.12 -0.34 -24.62
N PRO A 296 18.30 -0.99 -24.68
CA PRO A 296 19.51 -0.32 -25.12
C PRO A 296 19.31 0.20 -26.56
N THR A 297 19.83 1.38 -26.88
CA THR A 297 19.68 1.98 -28.22
C THR A 297 20.43 1.21 -29.30
N GLY A 298 21.37 0.35 -28.91
CA GLY A 298 22.24 -0.40 -29.80
C GLY A 298 23.39 0.43 -30.35
N ALA A 299 23.52 1.70 -29.96
CA ALA A 299 24.59 2.58 -30.45
C ALA A 299 25.98 2.05 -30.06
N ASP A 300 26.87 1.97 -31.04
CA ASP A 300 28.26 1.57 -30.82
C ASP A 300 29.07 2.80 -30.36
N ILE A 301 29.63 2.70 -29.15
CA ILE A 301 30.44 3.78 -28.56
C ILE A 301 31.73 4.05 -29.36
N SER A 302 32.26 3.05 -30.07
CA SER A 302 33.49 3.21 -30.88
C SER A 302 33.32 4.24 -32.01
N GLN A 303 32.07 4.45 -32.44
CA GLN A 303 31.70 5.40 -33.48
C GLN A 303 31.46 6.81 -32.94
N HIS A 304 31.60 7.01 -31.62
CA HIS A 304 31.42 8.30 -30.94
C HIS A 304 30.06 8.97 -31.17
N LEU A 305 29.00 8.18 -31.39
CA LEU A 305 27.64 8.66 -31.59
C LEU A 305 27.14 9.46 -30.38
N THR A 306 26.38 10.52 -30.66
CA THR A 306 25.75 11.38 -29.64
C THR A 306 24.25 11.19 -29.61
N ASN A 307 23.59 11.65 -28.53
CA ASN A 307 22.12 11.57 -28.40
C ASN A 307 21.35 12.21 -29.57
N ARG A 308 21.97 13.11 -30.34
CA ARG A 308 21.34 13.76 -31.50
C ARG A 308 21.19 12.85 -32.71
N GLU A 309 22.07 11.85 -32.83
CA GLU A 309 22.16 10.95 -33.98
C GLU A 309 21.41 9.63 -33.74
N ILE A 310 20.96 9.40 -32.50
CA ILE A 310 20.30 8.17 -32.09
C ILE A 310 18.78 8.35 -32.23
N PRO A 311 18.07 7.45 -32.94
CA PRO A 311 16.62 7.49 -33.03
C PRO A 311 16.00 7.30 -31.64
N ASN A 312 14.90 8.01 -31.37
CA ASN A 312 14.23 7.95 -30.08
C ASN A 312 13.58 6.56 -29.88
N SER A 313 14.34 5.62 -29.32
CA SER A 313 13.93 4.25 -29.03
C SER A 313 13.25 4.10 -27.67
N SER A 314 12.94 5.21 -26.97
CA SER A 314 12.28 5.20 -25.64
C SER A 314 11.00 4.34 -25.59
N LYS A 315 10.30 4.19 -26.72
CA LYS A 315 9.06 3.39 -26.81
C LYS A 315 9.27 1.91 -27.17
N GLN A 316 10.50 1.48 -27.43
CA GLN A 316 10.79 0.10 -27.77
C GLN A 316 10.86 -0.76 -26.51
N ARG A 317 10.22 -1.93 -26.58
CA ARG A 317 10.27 -2.90 -25.50
C ARG A 317 11.48 -3.80 -25.67
N TYR A 318 12.20 -4.02 -24.58
CA TYR A 318 13.24 -5.03 -24.53
C TYR A 318 12.65 -6.45 -24.65
N THR A 319 13.05 -7.19 -25.68
CA THR A 319 12.62 -8.58 -25.94
C THR A 319 13.71 -9.62 -25.69
N GLY A 320 14.91 -9.18 -25.31
CA GLY A 320 16.04 -10.07 -25.03
C GLY A 320 15.91 -10.79 -23.68
N LYS A 321 16.89 -11.65 -23.38
CA LYS A 321 17.01 -12.28 -22.06
C LYS A 321 17.51 -11.23 -21.07
N VAL A 322 16.74 -10.98 -20.01
CA VAL A 322 17.15 -10.07 -18.94
C VAL A 322 18.36 -10.66 -18.20
N PRO A 323 19.48 -9.92 -18.07
CA PRO A 323 20.65 -10.40 -17.33
C PRO A 323 20.37 -10.64 -15.85
N CYS A 324 21.06 -11.59 -15.22
CA CYS A 324 20.76 -12.01 -13.84
C CYS A 324 21.05 -10.95 -12.77
N ASN A 325 21.91 -9.98 -13.08
CA ASN A 325 22.28 -8.86 -12.21
C ASN A 325 21.61 -7.53 -12.60
N HIS A 326 20.58 -7.60 -13.44
CA HIS A 326 19.70 -6.47 -13.75
C HIS A 326 18.42 -6.55 -12.90
N PHE A 327 18.22 -5.56 -12.04
CA PHE A 327 17.09 -5.50 -11.11
C PHE A 327 16.12 -4.39 -11.49
N ILE A 328 14.84 -4.77 -11.44
CA ILE A 328 13.70 -3.88 -11.54
C ILE A 328 12.91 -4.09 -10.26
N LEU A 329 12.77 -3.05 -9.46
CA LEU A 329 12.12 -3.15 -8.15
C LEU A 329 10.72 -2.56 -8.26
N ASN A 330 9.69 -3.40 -8.23
CA ASN A 330 8.29 -2.97 -8.28
C ASN A 330 7.52 -3.23 -7.00
N ASP A 331 7.93 -4.24 -6.24
CA ASP A 331 7.32 -4.63 -4.98
C ASP A 331 8.37 -5.06 -3.96
N GLU A 332 7.92 -5.35 -2.73
CA GLU A 332 8.80 -5.78 -1.66
C GLU A 332 9.54 -7.08 -1.96
N GLU A 333 8.94 -8.01 -2.71
CA GLU A 333 9.57 -9.30 -3.01
C GLU A 333 10.73 -9.12 -4.00
N ASP A 334 10.60 -8.19 -4.95
CA ASP A 334 11.70 -7.80 -5.84
C ASP A 334 12.85 -7.15 -5.05
N CYS A 335 12.53 -6.27 -4.10
CA CYS A 335 13.53 -5.67 -3.19
C CYS A 335 14.27 -6.75 -2.38
N LEU A 336 13.54 -7.76 -1.87
CA LEU A 336 14.15 -8.87 -1.13
C LEU A 336 15.07 -9.72 -2.02
N LYS A 337 14.64 -10.05 -3.24
CA LYS A 337 15.49 -10.78 -4.19
C LYS A 337 16.78 -10.01 -4.48
N ALA A 338 16.70 -8.70 -4.70
CA ALA A 338 17.87 -7.86 -4.94
C ALA A 338 18.81 -7.85 -3.73
N LEU A 339 18.27 -7.67 -2.53
CA LEU A 339 19.04 -7.66 -1.29
C LEU A 339 19.70 -9.01 -0.98
N THR A 340 18.98 -10.13 -1.17
CA THR A 340 19.56 -11.47 -1.05
C THR A 340 20.68 -11.67 -2.07
N TRP A 341 20.49 -11.20 -3.30
CA TRP A 341 21.50 -11.33 -4.35
C TRP A 341 22.75 -10.49 -4.06
N ILE A 342 22.61 -9.26 -3.57
CA ILE A 342 23.73 -8.41 -3.11
C ILE A 342 24.54 -9.12 -2.03
N ARG A 343 23.87 -9.68 -1.01
CA ARG A 343 24.52 -10.36 0.12
C ARG A 343 25.26 -11.62 -0.31
N ASN A 344 24.69 -12.40 -1.24
CA ASN A 344 25.27 -13.66 -1.68
C ASN A 344 26.50 -13.50 -2.59
N ASN A 345 26.63 -12.37 -3.29
CA ASN A 345 27.69 -12.16 -4.28
C ASN A 345 28.84 -11.27 -3.79
N SER A 346 28.93 -10.98 -2.48
CA SER A 346 30.00 -10.17 -1.85
C SER A 346 30.27 -8.81 -2.52
N ILE A 347 29.25 -8.20 -3.13
CA ILE A 347 29.38 -6.99 -3.95
C ILE A 347 29.76 -5.77 -3.10
N ILE A 348 29.47 -5.84 -1.81
CA ILE A 348 29.70 -4.78 -0.82
C ILE A 348 31.17 -4.32 -0.80
N THR A 349 32.14 -5.18 -1.11
CA THR A 349 33.56 -4.84 -1.03
C THR A 349 34.14 -4.20 -2.30
N GLU A 350 33.77 -4.67 -3.50
CA GLU A 350 34.45 -4.29 -4.75
C GLU A 350 33.54 -4.09 -5.99
N GLY A 351 32.23 -4.31 -5.87
CA GLY A 351 31.34 -4.26 -7.03
C GLY A 351 30.87 -2.85 -7.40
N ASN A 352 30.86 -2.53 -8.71
CA ASN A 352 30.31 -1.28 -9.20
C ASN A 352 28.80 -1.40 -9.41
N VAL A 353 28.03 -0.44 -8.91
CA VAL A 353 26.58 -0.43 -9.02
C VAL A 353 26.15 0.72 -9.91
N ILE A 354 25.30 0.44 -10.90
CA ILE A 354 24.67 1.46 -11.73
C ILE A 354 23.21 1.56 -11.31
N VAL A 355 22.77 2.77 -10.97
CA VAL A 355 21.37 3.07 -10.71
C VAL A 355 20.88 4.01 -11.81
N TYR A 356 19.98 3.53 -12.67
CA TYR A 356 19.56 4.22 -13.88
C TYR A 356 18.10 4.70 -13.79
N GLY A 357 17.85 6.00 -13.75
CA GLY A 357 16.50 6.58 -13.69
C GLY A 357 16.48 8.02 -13.18
N ASP A 358 15.29 8.60 -13.07
CA ASP A 358 15.05 9.98 -12.60
C ASP A 358 13.94 10.09 -11.53
N THR A 359 13.37 8.96 -11.13
CA THR A 359 12.31 8.90 -10.11
C THR A 359 12.88 8.97 -8.70
N ILE A 360 12.02 9.27 -7.73
CA ILE A 360 12.37 9.28 -6.30
C ILE A 360 12.90 7.93 -5.81
N ASP A 361 12.42 6.82 -6.41
CA ASP A 361 12.86 5.45 -6.08
C ASP A 361 14.37 5.26 -6.36
N THR A 362 14.90 6.05 -7.30
CA THR A 362 16.34 6.06 -7.61
C THR A 362 17.16 6.59 -6.44
N TYR A 363 16.70 7.68 -5.82
CA TYR A 363 17.37 8.28 -4.67
C TYR A 363 17.28 7.39 -3.42
N THR A 364 16.11 6.81 -3.15
CA THR A 364 15.91 5.88 -2.02
C THR A 364 16.73 4.60 -2.20
N THR A 365 16.88 4.12 -3.43
CA THR A 365 17.75 2.98 -3.75
C THR A 365 19.22 3.33 -3.51
N VAL A 366 19.70 4.48 -3.95
CA VAL A 366 21.09 4.91 -3.68
C VAL A 366 21.37 4.99 -2.18
N GLU A 367 20.48 5.62 -1.40
CA GLU A 367 20.62 5.68 0.05
C GLU A 367 20.60 4.28 0.70
N THR A 368 19.74 3.38 0.20
CA THR A 368 19.71 1.98 0.69
C THR A 368 21.04 1.26 0.41
N LEU A 369 21.62 1.44 -0.78
CA LEU A 369 22.92 0.86 -1.13
C LEU A 369 24.05 1.40 -0.26
N LEU A 370 24.05 2.71 0.04
CA LEU A 370 25.00 3.33 0.98
C LEU A 370 24.84 2.74 2.39
N ASN A 371 23.61 2.59 2.89
CA ASN A 371 23.33 1.99 4.20
C ASN A 371 23.68 0.50 4.28
N LEU A 372 23.65 -0.22 3.15
CA LEU A 372 24.16 -1.60 3.05
C LEU A 372 25.69 -1.67 3.10
N GLY A 373 26.39 -0.54 3.11
CA GLY A 373 27.86 -0.45 3.20
C GLY A 373 28.58 -0.39 1.86
N ILE A 374 27.86 -0.24 0.74
CA ILE A 374 28.50 -0.05 -0.57
C ILE A 374 29.14 1.34 -0.60
N ARG A 375 30.44 1.40 -0.91
CA ARG A 375 31.16 2.67 -1.02
C ARG A 375 30.53 3.54 -2.10
N GLY A 376 30.23 4.81 -1.79
CA GLY A 376 29.61 5.71 -2.76
C GLY A 376 30.42 5.90 -4.04
N SER A 377 31.76 5.81 -3.97
CA SER A 377 32.64 5.83 -5.17
C SER A 377 32.43 4.67 -6.14
N CYS A 378 31.77 3.59 -5.70
CA CYS A 378 31.40 2.45 -6.54
C CYS A 378 29.96 2.57 -7.08
N ILE A 379 29.21 3.61 -6.71
CA ILE A 379 27.84 3.85 -7.14
C ILE A 379 27.85 4.92 -8.24
N HIS A 380 27.34 4.53 -9.42
CA HIS A 380 27.16 5.40 -10.57
C HIS A 380 25.67 5.68 -10.73
N PHE A 381 25.26 6.90 -10.41
CA PHE A 381 23.89 7.35 -10.60
C PHE A 381 23.78 7.95 -12.01
N VAL A 382 23.01 7.30 -12.88
CA VAL A 382 22.88 7.69 -14.29
C VAL A 382 21.45 8.13 -14.56
N GLN A 383 21.27 9.37 -15.00
CA GLN A 383 19.97 9.96 -15.29
C GLN A 383 19.72 10.00 -16.81
N PRO A 384 18.59 9.47 -17.29
CA PRO A 384 18.18 9.65 -18.69
C PRO A 384 17.91 11.13 -19.01
N PRO A 385 17.86 11.52 -20.28
CA PRO A 385 17.35 12.82 -20.69
C PRO A 385 15.94 13.05 -20.11
N PRO A 386 15.66 14.22 -19.53
CA PRO A 386 14.40 14.47 -18.84
C PRO A 386 13.22 14.40 -19.81
N THR A 387 12.16 13.66 -19.42
CA THR A 387 10.89 13.60 -20.17
C THR A 387 9.98 14.79 -19.87
N SER A 388 10.21 15.47 -18.75
CA SER A 388 9.48 16.63 -18.25
C SER A 388 10.48 17.67 -17.74
N THR A 389 10.11 18.94 -17.78
CA THR A 389 10.87 20.02 -17.13
C THR A 389 10.79 19.98 -15.60
N ILE A 390 9.86 19.20 -15.05
CA ILE A 390 9.59 19.09 -13.61
C ILE A 390 10.25 17.83 -13.07
N THR A 391 11.10 17.99 -12.06
CA THR A 391 11.78 16.91 -11.34
C THR A 391 10.81 16.14 -10.42
N CYS A 392 11.22 14.96 -9.94
CA CYS A 392 10.41 14.15 -9.03
C CYS A 392 10.31 14.71 -7.59
N ILE A 393 11.12 15.71 -7.23
CA ILE A 393 11.10 16.41 -5.93
C ILE A 393 10.41 17.78 -6.05
N ASN A 394 10.54 18.45 -7.21
CA ASN A 394 9.96 19.76 -7.52
C ASN A 394 10.22 20.82 -6.43
N ASN A 395 11.43 20.82 -5.87
CA ASN A 395 11.86 21.81 -4.88
C ASN A 395 13.39 21.94 -4.94
N TYR A 396 13.86 23.03 -5.55
CA TYR A 396 15.27 23.27 -5.81
C TYR A 396 16.15 23.22 -4.55
N SER A 397 15.66 23.76 -3.42
CA SER A 397 16.43 23.79 -2.17
C SER A 397 16.62 22.39 -1.58
N VAL A 398 15.61 21.51 -1.71
CA VAL A 398 15.70 20.11 -1.31
C VAL A 398 16.58 19.33 -2.28
N GLU A 399 16.41 19.54 -3.59
CA GLU A 399 17.24 18.91 -4.63
C GLU A 399 18.72 19.23 -4.45
N SER A 400 19.07 20.49 -4.21
CA SER A 400 20.45 20.90 -3.95
C SER A 400 21.03 20.22 -2.72
N ALA A 401 20.25 20.08 -1.63
CA ALA A 401 20.73 19.40 -0.43
C ALA A 401 20.96 17.89 -0.65
N VAL A 402 20.09 17.24 -1.45
CA VAL A 402 20.24 15.83 -1.82
C VAL A 402 21.42 15.62 -2.76
N GLU A 403 21.63 16.53 -3.72
CA GLU A 403 22.79 16.48 -4.62
C GLU A 403 24.11 16.69 -3.87
N ASP A 404 24.17 17.66 -2.96
CA ASP A 404 25.33 17.87 -2.07
C ASP A 404 25.63 16.60 -1.25
N ALA A 405 24.59 15.92 -0.74
CA ALA A 405 24.75 14.68 0.02
C ALA A 405 25.24 13.50 -0.84
N LEU A 406 24.79 13.38 -2.08
CA LEU A 406 25.30 12.40 -3.04
C LEU A 406 26.80 12.62 -3.32
N GLN A 407 27.19 13.87 -3.57
CA GLN A 407 28.58 14.24 -3.79
C GLN A 407 29.45 13.98 -2.56
N ALA A 408 28.95 14.33 -1.36
CA ALA A 408 29.64 14.07 -0.09
C ALA A 408 29.84 12.57 0.19
N ALA A 409 28.90 11.72 -0.24
CA ALA A 409 29.02 10.26 -0.18
C ALA A 409 29.99 9.69 -1.23
N GLY A 410 30.41 10.50 -2.21
CA GLY A 410 31.29 10.09 -3.31
C GLY A 410 30.57 9.43 -4.49
N VAL A 411 29.24 9.55 -4.57
CA VAL A 411 28.45 9.01 -5.68
C VAL A 411 28.70 9.82 -6.96
N THR A 412 28.99 9.14 -8.06
CA THR A 412 29.22 9.82 -9.35
C THR A 412 27.91 9.94 -10.12
N ILE A 413 27.54 11.17 -10.50
CA ILE A 413 26.28 11.47 -11.20
C ILE A 413 26.56 11.73 -12.68
N TYR A 414 25.83 11.05 -13.56
CA TYR A 414 25.88 11.25 -15.01
C TYR A 414 24.50 11.70 -15.49
N ARG A 415 24.43 12.85 -16.17
CA ARG A 415 23.18 13.46 -16.64
C ARG A 415 22.99 13.25 -18.14
N GLU A 416 21.73 13.26 -18.57
CA GLU A 416 21.33 13.16 -19.99
C GLU A 416 21.92 11.94 -20.72
N ALA A 417 22.08 10.83 -20.00
CA ALA A 417 22.75 9.64 -20.48
C ALA A 417 21.72 8.58 -20.94
N LEU A 418 21.79 8.19 -22.21
CA LEU A 418 20.98 7.11 -22.78
C LEU A 418 21.77 5.80 -22.74
N LEU A 419 21.11 4.72 -22.31
CA LEU A 419 21.72 3.40 -22.33
C LEU A 419 21.94 2.95 -23.78
N ALA A 420 23.20 2.81 -24.19
CA ALA A 420 23.59 2.41 -25.53
C ALA A 420 23.59 0.88 -25.67
N GLN A 421 24.42 0.20 -24.87
CA GLN A 421 24.59 -1.25 -24.90
C GLN A 421 25.00 -1.79 -23.53
N TRP A 422 24.68 -3.05 -23.25
CA TRP A 422 25.36 -3.83 -22.21
C TRP A 422 26.47 -4.65 -22.86
N ASN A 423 27.58 -4.84 -22.14
CA ASN A 423 28.66 -5.73 -22.55
C ASN A 423 29.12 -5.56 -24.02
N GLU A 424 29.21 -4.31 -24.49
CA GLU A 424 29.60 -3.97 -25.89
C GLU A 424 28.72 -4.63 -26.96
N GLY A 425 27.41 -4.78 -26.68
CA GLY A 425 26.45 -5.38 -27.59
C GLY A 425 26.50 -6.91 -27.62
N GLN A 426 27.40 -7.52 -26.86
CA GLN A 426 27.36 -8.94 -26.57
C GLN A 426 26.29 -9.22 -25.50
N ASN A 427 25.72 -10.43 -25.49
CA ASN A 427 24.74 -10.86 -24.49
C ASN A 427 25.32 -11.84 -23.43
N PRO A 428 26.53 -11.65 -22.86
CA PRO A 428 26.96 -12.48 -21.74
C PRO A 428 26.15 -12.12 -20.49
N ASP A 429 25.89 -13.14 -19.69
CA ASP A 429 25.19 -13.07 -18.42
C ASP A 429 26.22 -13.46 -17.34
N PRO A 430 26.66 -12.55 -16.45
CA PRO A 430 26.07 -11.25 -16.07
C PRO A 430 26.53 -10.01 -16.87
N ILE A 431 25.91 -8.85 -16.59
CA ILE A 431 26.40 -7.52 -17.04
C ILE A 431 27.72 -7.22 -16.34
N HIS A 432 28.77 -6.95 -17.12
CA HIS A 432 30.10 -6.53 -16.66
C HIS A 432 30.38 -5.05 -16.94
N ASN A 433 29.76 -4.51 -17.99
CA ASN A 433 29.87 -3.10 -18.33
C ASN A 433 28.59 -2.59 -19.01
N ALA A 434 28.29 -1.31 -18.79
CA ALA A 434 27.22 -0.60 -19.46
C ALA A 434 27.79 0.63 -20.18
N CYS A 435 27.35 0.79 -21.42
CA CYS A 435 27.76 1.82 -22.34
C CYS A 435 26.63 2.85 -22.45
N PHE A 436 26.97 4.14 -22.35
CA PHE A 436 26.02 5.24 -22.44
C PHE A 436 26.43 6.26 -23.49
N THR A 437 25.44 6.87 -24.12
CA THR A 437 25.62 8.03 -25.00
C THR A 437 25.10 9.27 -24.28
N THR A 438 25.73 10.41 -24.54
CA THR A 438 25.32 11.71 -24.01
C THR A 438 25.24 12.72 -25.16
N PRO A 439 24.79 13.96 -24.91
CA PRO A 439 24.83 15.02 -25.92
C PRO A 439 26.25 15.41 -26.34
N THR A 440 27.28 15.10 -25.53
CA THR A 440 28.66 15.53 -25.76
C THR A 440 29.58 14.38 -26.14
N LYS A 441 29.70 13.35 -25.29
CA LYS A 441 30.60 12.22 -25.50
C LYS A 441 30.05 10.93 -24.87
N PRO A 442 30.07 9.79 -25.57
CA PRO A 442 29.71 8.51 -24.96
C PRO A 442 30.77 8.05 -23.96
N PHE A 443 30.35 7.24 -22.99
CA PHE A 443 31.22 6.71 -21.93
C PHE A 443 30.83 5.28 -21.55
N LYS A 444 31.76 4.58 -20.91
CA LYS A 444 31.61 3.18 -20.48
C LYS A 444 31.83 3.10 -18.97
N LEU A 445 30.95 2.37 -18.29
CA LEU A 445 31.05 2.10 -16.86
C LEU A 445 31.18 0.61 -16.57
N PRO A 446 32.07 0.19 -15.65
CA PRO A 446 32.03 -1.14 -15.09
C PRO A 446 30.74 -1.33 -14.29
N CYS A 447 30.18 -2.54 -14.33
CA CYS A 447 28.92 -2.86 -13.69
C CYS A 447 28.98 -4.26 -13.10
N SER A 448 28.58 -4.36 -11.84
CA SER A 448 28.32 -5.61 -11.13
C SER A 448 26.84 -5.76 -10.82
N ILE A 449 26.12 -4.64 -10.66
CA ILE A 449 24.67 -4.58 -10.52
C ILE A 449 24.10 -3.42 -11.34
N PHE A 450 22.99 -3.65 -12.01
CA PHE A 450 22.24 -2.62 -12.72
C PHE A 450 20.82 -2.51 -12.15
N PHE A 451 20.46 -1.37 -11.56
CA PHE A 451 19.08 -1.06 -11.16
C PHE A 451 18.44 -0.14 -12.18
N SER A 452 17.19 -0.43 -12.58
CA SER A 452 16.46 0.41 -13.53
C SER A 452 15.16 0.98 -12.96
N PHE A 453 15.06 2.30 -13.04
CA PHE A 453 13.94 3.14 -12.62
C PHE A 453 13.55 4.15 -13.71
N CYS A 454 13.80 3.85 -14.99
CA CYS A 454 13.66 4.81 -16.10
C CYS A 454 12.20 5.13 -16.43
N GLU A 455 11.35 4.13 -16.65
CA GLU A 455 9.95 4.36 -16.99
C GLU A 455 9.06 3.26 -16.41
N LYS A 456 7.90 3.66 -15.88
CA LYS A 456 6.82 2.74 -15.49
C LYS A 456 5.83 2.60 -16.64
N ASN A 457 5.57 1.37 -17.06
CA ASN A 457 4.57 1.05 -18.07
C ASN A 457 3.71 -0.15 -17.63
N VAL A 458 2.63 -0.41 -18.35
CA VAL A 458 1.79 -1.59 -18.12
C VAL A 458 2.60 -2.84 -18.48
N ASP A 459 2.62 -3.82 -17.59
CA ASP A 459 3.24 -5.12 -17.86
C ASP A 459 2.70 -5.70 -19.17
N TYR A 460 3.58 -6.28 -19.98
CA TYR A 460 3.19 -6.72 -21.31
C TYR A 460 2.19 -7.87 -21.31
N GLU A 461 2.31 -8.83 -20.40
CA GLU A 461 1.35 -9.94 -20.36
C GLU A 461 -0.04 -9.42 -19.97
N THR A 462 -0.08 -8.43 -19.08
CA THR A 462 -1.29 -7.67 -18.77
C THR A 462 -1.81 -6.93 -20.00
N PHE A 463 -0.99 -6.12 -20.68
CA PHE A 463 -1.38 -5.40 -21.89
C PHE A 463 -1.93 -6.35 -22.97
N LYS A 464 -1.22 -7.45 -23.23
CA LYS A 464 -1.63 -8.47 -24.19
C LYS A 464 -2.98 -9.07 -23.81
N ALA A 465 -3.17 -9.45 -22.55
CA ALA A 465 -4.45 -9.99 -22.07
C ALA A 465 -5.61 -9.00 -22.25
N LEU A 466 -5.39 -7.70 -22.03
CA LEU A 466 -6.40 -6.65 -22.24
C LEU A 466 -6.73 -6.49 -23.74
N ASN A 467 -5.70 -6.43 -24.57
CA ASN A 467 -5.83 -6.25 -26.01
C ASN A 467 -6.50 -7.46 -26.68
N ASP A 468 -6.08 -8.68 -26.34
CA ASP A 468 -6.66 -9.93 -26.85
C ASP A 468 -8.13 -10.10 -26.40
N ALA A 469 -8.50 -9.52 -25.24
CA ALA A 469 -9.88 -9.44 -24.78
C ALA A 469 -10.69 -8.29 -25.43
N CYS A 470 -10.11 -7.55 -26.39
CA CYS A 470 -10.75 -6.41 -27.06
C CYS A 470 -11.25 -5.34 -26.06
N LEU A 471 -10.49 -5.10 -24.99
CA LEU A 471 -10.70 -3.96 -24.11
C LEU A 471 -10.07 -2.71 -24.73
N VAL A 472 -10.75 -1.57 -24.67
CA VAL A 472 -10.29 -0.33 -25.32
C VAL A 472 -9.02 0.17 -24.63
N TYR A 473 -7.92 0.24 -25.39
CA TYR A 473 -6.60 0.63 -24.92
C TYR A 473 -6.04 1.78 -25.77
N ASP A 474 -5.72 2.91 -25.14
CA ASP A 474 -5.16 4.11 -25.78
C ASP A 474 -4.00 4.62 -24.93
N GLY A 475 -2.85 3.95 -25.06
CA GLY A 475 -1.69 4.09 -24.17
C GLY A 475 -1.90 3.53 -22.75
N ARG A 476 -3.15 3.51 -22.28
CA ARG A 476 -3.65 2.97 -21.02
C ARG A 476 -5.04 2.37 -21.21
N LEU A 477 -5.52 1.60 -20.24
CA LEU A 477 -6.87 1.05 -20.27
C LEU A 477 -7.91 2.16 -20.10
N VAL A 478 -8.80 2.30 -21.07
CA VAL A 478 -9.79 3.38 -21.11
C VAL A 478 -10.98 3.04 -20.22
N ILE A 479 -11.34 3.99 -19.36
CA ILE A 479 -12.50 3.88 -18.45
C ILE A 479 -13.45 5.07 -18.55
N ASP A 480 -14.68 4.88 -18.11
CA ASP A 480 -15.63 5.95 -17.82
C ASP A 480 -15.45 6.53 -16.40
N THR A 481 -16.30 7.50 -16.04
CA THR A 481 -16.35 8.12 -14.71
C THR A 481 -16.74 7.16 -13.59
N ASN A 482 -17.39 6.04 -13.91
CA ASN A 482 -17.81 5.00 -13.00
C ASN A 482 -16.87 3.79 -13.04
N PHE A 483 -15.63 3.96 -13.50
CA PHE A 483 -14.59 2.93 -13.59
C PHE A 483 -14.88 1.77 -14.56
N HIS A 484 -15.95 1.82 -15.35
CA HIS A 484 -16.21 0.78 -16.35
C HIS A 484 -15.24 0.88 -17.51
N THR A 485 -14.83 -0.27 -18.02
CA THR A 485 -14.27 -0.38 -19.37
C THR A 485 -15.39 -0.37 -20.42
N ASN A 486 -15.10 -0.75 -21.66
CA ASN A 486 -16.14 -1.03 -22.66
C ASN A 486 -16.97 -2.29 -22.37
N ASP A 487 -16.68 -3.00 -21.27
CA ASP A 487 -17.48 -4.10 -20.75
C ASP A 487 -17.98 -3.77 -19.33
N ILE A 488 -19.29 -3.81 -19.11
CA ILE A 488 -19.93 -3.44 -17.83
C ILE A 488 -19.52 -4.39 -16.69
N ALA A 489 -19.18 -5.64 -17.00
CA ALA A 489 -18.71 -6.60 -16.01
C ALA A 489 -17.24 -6.37 -15.61
N ILE A 490 -16.50 -5.52 -16.33
CA ILE A 490 -15.07 -5.27 -16.12
C ILE A 490 -14.85 -3.80 -15.77
N ARG A 491 -14.37 -3.57 -14.55
CA ARG A 491 -13.93 -2.25 -14.07
C ARG A 491 -12.42 -2.20 -13.94
N ALA A 492 -11.85 -1.00 -14.00
CA ALA A 492 -10.43 -0.80 -13.77
C ALA A 492 -10.15 0.48 -13.02
N ALA A 493 -9.06 0.50 -12.25
CA ALA A 493 -8.65 1.68 -11.49
C ALA A 493 -7.12 1.73 -11.29
N GLY A 494 -6.63 2.89 -10.82
CA GLY A 494 -5.21 3.14 -10.59
C GLY A 494 -4.43 3.51 -11.85
N SER A 495 -3.10 3.49 -11.76
CA SER A 495 -2.20 3.98 -12.81
C SER A 495 -2.29 3.23 -14.15
N LEU A 496 -2.93 2.06 -14.17
CA LEU A 496 -3.29 1.31 -15.40
C LEU A 496 -4.24 2.11 -16.31
N THR A 497 -5.01 3.04 -15.74
CA THR A 497 -6.21 3.60 -16.37
C THR A 497 -6.03 5.03 -16.88
N LYS A 498 -6.88 5.37 -17.85
CA LYS A 498 -7.08 6.71 -18.41
C LYS A 498 -8.59 6.92 -18.60
N PHE A 499 -9.08 8.14 -18.36
CA PHE A 499 -10.47 8.48 -18.68
C PHE A 499 -10.67 8.59 -20.21
N SER A 500 -11.86 8.21 -20.68
CA SER A 500 -12.22 8.31 -22.10
C SER A 500 -12.00 9.72 -22.66
N ASN A 501 -11.49 9.81 -23.89
CA ASN A 501 -11.23 11.08 -24.58
C ASN A 501 -12.50 11.95 -24.73
N ARG A 502 -13.70 11.36 -24.56
CA ARG A 502 -14.99 12.10 -24.57
C ARG A 502 -15.10 13.17 -23.50
N TYR A 503 -14.31 13.08 -22.43
CA TYR A 503 -14.29 14.03 -21.32
C TYR A 503 -13.32 15.19 -21.54
N TYR A 504 -12.56 15.20 -22.64
CA TYR A 504 -11.55 16.23 -22.96
C TYR A 504 -10.54 16.51 -21.81
N SER A 505 -10.25 15.51 -20.98
CA SER A 505 -9.44 15.63 -19.76
C SER A 505 -8.28 14.62 -19.76
N ASN A 506 -7.49 14.61 -20.84
CA ASN A 506 -6.45 13.61 -21.05
C ASN A 506 -5.29 13.70 -20.05
N GLU A 507 -5.08 14.87 -19.45
CA GLU A 507 -4.02 15.12 -18.46
C GLU A 507 -4.36 14.51 -17.09
N TRP A 508 -5.65 14.39 -16.78
CA TRP A 508 -6.10 13.80 -15.54
C TRP A 508 -6.28 12.29 -15.69
N THR A 509 -5.63 11.56 -14.80
CA THR A 509 -5.72 10.10 -14.70
C THR A 509 -5.71 9.70 -13.24
N HIS A 510 -6.02 8.45 -12.93
CA HIS A 510 -5.94 7.98 -11.54
C HIS A 510 -4.54 8.11 -10.91
N SER A 511 -3.47 8.18 -11.70
CA SER A 511 -2.12 8.47 -11.18
C SER A 511 -1.95 9.89 -10.63
N SER A 512 -2.88 10.81 -10.90
CA SER A 512 -2.87 12.18 -10.37
C SER A 512 -3.45 12.26 -8.95
N PHE A 513 -4.11 11.20 -8.47
CA PHE A 513 -4.86 11.18 -7.22
C PHE A 513 -4.30 10.16 -6.22
N SER A 514 -4.81 10.19 -4.98
CA SER A 514 -4.47 9.20 -3.96
C SER A 514 -4.99 7.82 -4.34
N SER A 515 -4.10 6.83 -4.44
CA SER A 515 -4.47 5.43 -4.73
C SER A 515 -5.48 4.88 -3.73
N LYS A 516 -5.37 5.26 -2.46
CA LYS A 516 -6.30 4.83 -1.40
C LYS A 516 -7.70 5.40 -1.62
N GLU A 517 -7.82 6.69 -1.92
CA GLU A 517 -9.12 7.29 -2.20
C GLU A 517 -9.75 6.73 -3.48
N VAL A 518 -8.96 6.54 -4.54
CA VAL A 518 -9.43 5.93 -5.80
C VAL A 518 -9.99 4.52 -5.55
N GLY A 519 -9.31 3.69 -4.74
CA GLY A 519 -9.78 2.35 -4.39
C GLY A 519 -11.05 2.37 -3.54
N PHE A 520 -11.15 3.29 -2.59
CA PHE A 520 -12.37 3.52 -1.81
C PHE A 520 -13.55 3.93 -2.70
N GLN A 521 -13.35 4.87 -3.64
CA GLN A 521 -14.40 5.35 -4.53
C GLN A 521 -14.86 4.26 -5.51
N LEU A 522 -13.93 3.44 -6.03
CA LEU A 522 -14.28 2.26 -6.81
C LEU A 522 -15.16 1.29 -6.00
N ALA A 523 -14.82 1.05 -4.73
CA ALA A 523 -15.62 0.18 -3.86
C ALA A 523 -17.00 0.78 -3.58
N ALA A 524 -17.08 2.08 -3.28
CA ALA A 524 -18.34 2.79 -3.06
C ALA A 524 -19.25 2.71 -4.30
N ALA A 525 -18.69 2.91 -5.49
CA ALA A 525 -19.41 2.78 -6.76
C ALA A 525 -19.90 1.35 -7.03
N MET A 526 -19.22 0.31 -6.53
CA MET A 526 -19.68 -1.07 -6.63
C MET A 526 -20.67 -1.47 -5.53
N LEU A 527 -20.56 -0.88 -4.33
CA LEU A 527 -21.47 -1.17 -3.22
C LEU A 527 -22.91 -0.78 -3.55
N SER A 528 -23.13 0.28 -4.34
CA SER A 528 -24.48 0.65 -4.83
C SER A 528 -25.16 -0.45 -5.66
N ILE A 529 -24.40 -1.43 -6.19
CA ILE A 529 -24.92 -2.58 -6.94
C ILE A 529 -25.35 -3.70 -6.01
N PHE A 530 -24.67 -3.86 -4.87
CA PHE A 530 -24.81 -5.01 -3.99
C PHE A 530 -25.59 -4.72 -2.70
N ASP A 531 -25.61 -3.46 -2.28
CA ASP A 531 -26.19 -3.03 -1.02
C ASP A 531 -27.58 -2.43 -1.23
N PRO A 532 -28.66 -3.16 -0.92
CA PRO A 532 -30.02 -2.67 -1.09
C PRO A 532 -30.40 -1.58 -0.05
N THR A 533 -29.54 -1.30 0.93
CA THR A 533 -29.77 -0.24 1.92
C THR A 533 -29.30 1.13 1.44
N LEU A 534 -28.48 1.18 0.39
CA LEU A 534 -28.06 2.42 -0.23
C LEU A 534 -29.16 2.94 -1.15
N GLU A 535 -29.36 4.25 -1.15
CA GLU A 535 -30.26 4.88 -2.11
C GLU A 535 -29.72 4.66 -3.53
N PRO A 536 -30.60 4.31 -4.49
CA PRO A 536 -30.19 4.19 -5.88
C PRO A 536 -29.64 5.54 -6.34
N VAL A 537 -28.43 5.53 -6.89
CA VAL A 537 -27.79 6.74 -7.41
C VAL A 537 -28.69 7.29 -8.52
N THR A 538 -29.24 8.48 -8.32
CA THR A 538 -29.92 9.20 -9.39
C THR A 538 -28.91 9.51 -10.49
N GLU A 539 -29.24 9.16 -11.73
CA GLU A 539 -28.39 9.53 -12.87
C GLU A 539 -28.15 11.04 -12.84
N PRO A 540 -26.89 11.49 -12.91
CA PRO A 540 -26.61 12.91 -12.97
C PRO A 540 -27.26 13.52 -14.23
N PRO A 541 -27.67 14.80 -14.19
CA PRO A 541 -28.09 15.53 -15.37
C PRO A 541 -27.10 15.35 -16.53
N ALA A 542 -27.60 15.27 -17.77
CA ALA A 542 -26.80 14.99 -18.97
C ALA A 542 -25.59 15.95 -19.17
N ASP A 543 -25.65 17.15 -18.60
CA ASP A 543 -24.54 18.12 -18.65
C ASP A 543 -23.39 17.79 -17.68
N LEU A 544 -23.66 17.06 -16.59
CA LEU A 544 -22.65 16.61 -15.61
C LEU A 544 -21.98 15.29 -16.03
N ASP A 545 -22.56 14.56 -16.98
CA ASP A 545 -21.99 13.33 -17.57
C ASP A 545 -20.69 13.57 -18.35
N GLN A 546 -20.28 14.84 -18.55
CA GLN A 546 -19.05 15.19 -19.24
C GLN A 546 -17.88 15.52 -18.29
N LEU A 547 -18.10 15.59 -16.98
CA LEU A 547 -17.06 15.89 -16.01
C LEU A 547 -16.47 14.62 -15.40
N ILE A 548 -15.16 14.59 -15.23
CA ILE A 548 -14.49 13.52 -14.48
C ILE A 548 -14.60 13.76 -12.96
N PRO A 549 -14.64 12.70 -12.14
CA PRO A 549 -14.60 12.84 -10.70
C PRO A 549 -13.29 13.49 -10.23
N MET A 550 -13.40 14.46 -9.33
CA MET A 550 -12.27 15.10 -8.67
C MET A 550 -12.14 14.61 -7.23
N TYR A 551 -11.03 13.94 -6.96
CA TYR A 551 -10.71 13.37 -5.65
C TYR A 551 -9.90 14.38 -4.80
N LYS A 552 -10.08 14.36 -3.47
CA LYS A 552 -9.57 15.41 -2.56
C LYS A 552 -8.43 14.96 -1.65
N GLY A 553 -8.26 13.65 -1.50
CA GLY A 553 -7.21 13.03 -0.70
C GLY A 553 -5.83 13.39 -1.20
N ALA A 554 -4.91 13.63 -0.26
CA ALA A 554 -3.55 14.04 -0.59
C ALA A 554 -2.81 12.98 -1.40
N LYS A 555 -1.97 13.46 -2.32
CA LYS A 555 -0.91 12.67 -2.93
C LYS A 555 0.33 12.80 -2.06
N ILE A 556 0.87 11.66 -1.64
CA ILE A 556 1.96 11.61 -0.66
C ILE A 556 3.14 10.87 -1.29
N GLN A 557 4.33 11.37 -1.02
CA GLN A 557 5.60 10.76 -1.42
C GLN A 557 6.57 10.92 -0.26
N GLY A 558 7.07 9.80 0.26
CA GLY A 558 8.04 9.80 1.35
C GLY A 558 9.12 8.74 1.14
N GLY A 559 10.19 8.85 1.91
CA GLY A 559 11.32 7.92 1.81
C GLY A 559 12.55 8.45 2.53
N ILE A 560 13.63 7.67 2.49
CA ILE A 560 14.94 8.12 2.98
C ILE A 560 15.81 8.45 1.78
N LEU A 561 16.20 9.71 1.66
CA LEU A 561 17.02 10.23 0.56
C LEU A 561 18.52 10.25 0.95
N PRO A 562 19.42 10.33 -0.05
CA PRO A 562 20.87 10.34 0.15
C PRO A 562 21.33 11.25 1.28
N GLY A 563 22.19 10.73 2.15
CA GLY A 563 22.61 11.41 3.37
C GLY A 563 21.67 11.16 4.55
N SER A 564 20.90 10.07 4.51
CA SER A 564 19.95 9.67 5.55
C SER A 564 18.93 10.76 5.90
N TYR A 565 18.46 11.50 4.88
CA TYR A 565 17.39 12.46 5.07
C TYR A 565 16.03 11.77 5.00
N HIS A 566 15.26 11.86 6.08
CA HIS A 566 13.84 11.54 6.09
C HIS A 566 13.07 12.60 5.29
N TYR A 567 12.48 12.20 4.18
CA TYR A 567 11.71 13.06 3.28
C TYR A 567 10.23 12.71 3.34
N LEU A 568 9.40 13.75 3.35
CA LEU A 568 7.95 13.65 3.22
C LEU A 568 7.43 14.83 2.43
N HIS A 569 6.70 14.54 1.36
CA HIS A 569 5.97 15.52 0.58
C HIS A 569 4.50 15.11 0.51
N ILE A 570 3.63 16.03 0.90
CA ILE A 570 2.17 15.86 0.90
C ILE A 570 1.63 17.00 0.07
N ALA A 571 0.86 16.72 -0.98
CA ALA A 571 0.30 17.74 -1.85
C ALA A 571 -1.15 17.42 -2.22
N LYS A 572 -1.91 18.46 -2.55
CA LYS A 572 -3.20 18.26 -3.21
C LYS A 572 -3.01 17.55 -4.56
N PRO A 573 -4.00 16.75 -5.00
CA PRO A 573 -4.03 16.27 -6.38
C PRO A 573 -3.99 17.44 -7.36
N ALA A 574 -3.01 17.41 -8.27
CA ALA A 574 -2.79 18.47 -9.25
C ALA A 574 -2.08 17.91 -10.49
N ILE A 575 -2.25 18.61 -11.62
CA ILE A 575 -1.35 18.47 -12.76
C ILE A 575 -0.01 19.10 -12.36
N LEU A 576 1.08 18.40 -12.64
CA LEU A 576 2.42 18.82 -12.27
C LEU A 576 2.73 20.19 -12.88
N THR A 577 3.08 21.14 -12.01
CA THR A 577 3.54 22.48 -12.38
C THR A 577 4.78 22.80 -11.55
N PRO A 578 5.79 23.49 -12.11
CA PRO A 578 7.00 23.85 -11.35
C PRO A 578 6.64 24.66 -10.12
N LEU A 579 7.26 24.37 -8.98
CA LEU A 579 6.94 25.04 -7.72
C LEU A 579 7.10 26.57 -7.80
N GLU A 580 8.15 27.05 -8.45
CA GLU A 580 8.38 28.50 -8.64
C GLU A 580 7.23 29.18 -9.40
N VAL A 581 6.67 28.48 -10.40
CA VAL A 581 5.52 28.96 -11.17
C VAL A 581 4.27 29.00 -10.29
N GLN A 582 4.07 28.00 -9.42
CA GLN A 582 2.97 28.02 -8.46
C GLN A 582 3.10 29.19 -7.48
N MET A 583 4.29 29.40 -6.92
CA MET A 583 4.57 30.47 -5.97
C MET A 583 4.38 31.88 -6.58
N ALA A 584 4.59 32.03 -7.89
CA ALA A 584 4.37 33.27 -8.59
C ALA A 584 2.88 33.59 -8.85
N GLN A 585 1.96 32.64 -8.61
CA GLN A 585 0.53 32.88 -8.81
C GLN A 585 -0.04 33.81 -7.74
N PRO A 586 -0.92 34.77 -8.10
CA PRO A 586 -1.48 35.73 -7.15
C PRO A 586 -2.37 35.07 -6.08
N ASP A 587 -2.90 33.87 -6.36
CA ASP A 587 -3.76 33.13 -5.45
C ASP A 587 -3.06 31.98 -4.72
N PHE A 588 -1.73 31.95 -4.76
CA PHE A 588 -0.91 30.95 -4.08
C PHE A 588 -1.16 30.92 -2.57
N GLY A 589 -1.37 32.07 -1.92
CA GLY A 589 -1.60 32.17 -0.48
C GLY A 589 -0.33 32.48 0.30
N SER A 590 -0.05 31.72 1.36
CA SER A 590 1.04 31.98 2.30
C SER A 590 1.90 30.73 2.53
N GLU A 591 3.18 30.94 2.88
CA GLU A 591 4.11 29.87 3.24
C GLU A 591 4.70 30.09 4.63
N VAL A 592 4.86 28.98 5.34
CA VAL A 592 5.56 28.89 6.61
C VAL A 592 6.75 27.97 6.41
N VAL A 593 7.96 28.50 6.52
CA VAL A 593 9.21 27.75 6.31
C VAL A 593 10.12 27.87 7.53
N THR A 594 10.56 26.74 8.06
CA THR A 594 11.54 26.69 9.16
C THR A 594 12.72 25.79 8.79
N GLY A 595 13.88 26.12 9.36
CA GLY A 595 15.14 25.41 9.12
C GLY A 595 15.68 25.51 7.70
N ASN A 596 16.64 24.64 7.37
CA ASN A 596 17.35 24.63 6.09
C ASN A 596 17.54 23.17 5.62
N PRO A 597 17.28 22.86 4.33
CA PRO A 597 17.45 21.51 3.80
C PRO A 597 18.85 20.93 4.04
N LYS A 598 19.90 21.74 3.88
CA LYS A 598 21.30 21.30 4.06
C LYS A 598 21.60 20.89 5.50
N ASN A 599 20.99 21.57 6.47
CA ASN A 599 21.12 21.25 7.89
C ASN A 599 20.24 20.06 8.30
N GLY A 600 19.30 19.65 7.44
CA GLY A 600 18.39 18.55 7.73
C GLY A 600 17.39 18.85 8.83
N ASN A 601 16.87 20.07 8.84
CA ASN A 601 15.77 20.48 9.70
C ASN A 601 14.74 21.31 8.93
N TYR A 602 14.56 21.02 7.63
CA TYR A 602 13.66 21.78 6.77
C TYR A 602 12.22 21.33 6.93
N PHE A 603 11.34 22.31 7.15
CA PHE A 603 9.91 22.10 7.19
C PHE A 603 9.22 23.26 6.47
N ARG A 604 8.46 22.95 5.43
CA ARG A 604 7.63 23.89 4.69
C ARG A 604 6.16 23.48 4.75
N ILE A 605 5.30 24.42 5.14
CA ILE A 605 3.84 24.32 5.04
C ILE A 605 3.35 25.43 4.12
N HIS A 606 2.62 25.04 3.09
CA HIS A 606 1.94 25.95 2.17
C HIS A 606 0.45 25.97 2.50
N VAL A 607 -0.06 27.18 2.73
CA VAL A 607 -1.44 27.48 3.07
C VAL A 607 -2.05 28.28 1.92
N ASN A 608 -3.11 27.78 1.31
CA ASN A 608 -3.73 28.42 0.15
C ASN A 608 -4.47 29.73 0.51
N LYS A 609 -5.01 30.43 -0.50
CA LYS A 609 -5.82 31.66 -0.29
C LYS A 609 -7.02 31.50 0.66
N TYR A 610 -7.51 30.28 0.85
CA TYR A 610 -8.61 29.95 1.76
C TYR A 610 -8.13 29.53 3.15
N LYS A 611 -6.86 29.77 3.48
CA LYS A 611 -6.26 29.47 4.78
C LYS A 611 -6.25 27.98 5.13
N MET A 612 -6.30 27.11 4.11
CA MET A 612 -6.21 25.65 4.23
C MET A 612 -4.80 25.15 3.88
N VAL A 613 -4.28 24.19 4.65
CA VAL A 613 -3.00 23.54 4.34
C VAL A 613 -3.15 22.70 3.07
N GLU A 614 -2.34 23.01 2.07
CA GLU A 614 -2.45 22.43 0.74
C GLU A 614 -1.20 21.65 0.31
N THR A 615 -0.01 22.05 0.80
CA THR A 615 1.22 21.29 0.59
C THR A 615 2.09 21.29 1.84
N ILE A 616 2.72 20.17 2.15
CA ILE A 616 3.73 20.03 3.21
C ILE A 616 4.98 19.40 2.60
N THR A 617 6.16 19.92 2.92
CA THR A 617 7.44 19.34 2.51
C THR A 617 8.41 19.36 3.67
N CYS A 618 8.88 18.18 4.05
CA CYS A 618 9.77 17.96 5.18
C CYS A 618 11.04 17.26 4.69
N LEU A 619 12.20 17.74 5.16
CA LEU A 619 13.49 17.07 4.98
C LEU A 619 14.26 17.17 6.30
N SER A 620 14.44 16.04 6.98
CA SER A 620 15.04 15.97 8.32
C SER A 620 16.13 14.90 8.41
N LYS A 621 17.19 15.14 9.19
CA LYS A 621 18.14 14.07 9.58
C LYS A 621 17.55 13.14 10.65
N GLU A 622 16.63 13.66 11.46
CA GLU A 622 15.94 12.89 12.49
C GLU A 622 14.61 12.35 11.96
N ALA A 623 14.27 11.12 12.33
CA ALA A 623 12.98 10.53 12.01
C ALA A 623 11.84 11.32 12.68
N PHE A 624 10.75 11.51 11.94
CA PHE A 624 9.57 12.24 12.42
C PHE A 624 8.28 11.43 12.22
N PRO A 625 7.22 11.71 13.01
CA PRO A 625 5.96 10.97 12.95
C PRO A 625 5.15 11.33 11.70
N THR A 626 5.48 10.70 10.57
CA THR A 626 4.85 10.96 9.26
C THR A 626 3.32 10.85 9.30
N SER A 627 2.78 9.86 10.03
CA SER A 627 1.33 9.69 10.19
C SER A 627 0.65 10.91 10.81
N ASN A 628 1.30 11.62 11.74
CA ASN A 628 0.75 12.85 12.32
C ASN A 628 0.75 13.99 11.30
N TYR A 629 1.83 14.16 10.53
CA TYR A 629 1.97 15.27 9.58
C TYR A 629 1.02 15.16 8.41
N ILE A 630 0.73 13.95 7.94
CA ILE A 630 -0.31 13.70 6.92
C ILE A 630 -1.67 14.26 7.34
N CYS A 631 -1.96 14.31 8.64
CA CYS A 631 -3.24 14.80 9.16
C CYS A 631 -3.38 16.31 9.19
N LEU A 632 -2.27 17.04 9.00
CA LEU A 632 -2.27 18.50 8.89
C LEU A 632 -2.80 18.94 7.53
N PHE A 633 -2.68 18.09 6.51
CA PHE A 633 -3.21 18.37 5.18
C PHE A 633 -4.73 18.58 5.22
N GLY A 634 -5.19 19.62 4.52
CA GLY A 634 -6.61 19.97 4.46
C GLY A 634 -7.18 20.49 5.78
N GLN A 635 -6.35 20.83 6.77
CA GLN A 635 -6.78 21.56 7.96
C GLN A 635 -6.68 23.08 7.74
N HIS A 636 -7.57 23.83 8.37
CA HIS A 636 -7.51 25.29 8.39
C HIS A 636 -6.41 25.75 9.37
N GLU A 637 -5.68 26.80 9.04
CA GLU A 637 -4.54 27.29 9.84
C GLU A 637 -4.91 27.67 11.30
N GLN A 638 -6.15 28.11 11.53
CA GLN A 638 -6.70 28.36 12.86
C GLN A 638 -6.75 27.11 13.76
N VAL A 639 -7.04 25.94 13.18
CA VAL A 639 -7.03 24.65 13.92
C VAL A 639 -5.60 24.28 14.30
N LEU A 640 -4.62 24.80 13.57
CA LEU A 640 -3.19 24.69 13.85
C LEU A 640 -2.70 25.84 14.75
N ASN A 641 -3.58 26.32 15.63
CA ASN A 641 -3.31 27.37 16.61
C ASN A 641 -2.84 28.69 15.96
N ASN A 642 -3.58 29.16 14.96
CA ASN A 642 -3.30 30.38 14.19
C ASN A 642 -1.87 30.39 13.61
N LEU A 643 -1.52 29.30 12.91
CA LEU A 643 -0.17 28.99 12.44
C LEU A 643 0.51 30.17 11.73
N CYS A 644 -0.21 30.82 10.79
CA CYS A 644 0.37 31.88 9.97
C CYS A 644 0.71 33.11 10.80
N ALA A 645 -0.23 33.60 11.62
CA ALA A 645 -0.02 34.76 12.47
C ALA A 645 1.14 34.54 13.46
N ARG A 646 1.21 33.35 14.07
CA ARG A 646 2.27 33.04 15.02
C ARG A 646 3.64 32.93 14.38
N TYR A 647 3.71 32.51 13.12
CA TYR A 647 4.94 32.49 12.35
C TYR A 647 5.39 33.91 11.98
N GLU A 648 4.47 34.77 11.52
CA GLU A 648 4.73 36.18 11.22
C GLU A 648 5.22 36.96 12.47
N ASP A 649 4.68 36.63 13.64
CA ASP A 649 5.10 37.18 14.94
C ASP A 649 6.42 36.58 15.49
N ASN A 650 7.10 35.72 14.71
CA ASN A 650 8.32 34.99 15.11
C ASN A 650 8.16 34.12 16.38
N MET A 651 6.94 33.70 16.73
CA MET A 651 6.70 32.76 17.82
C MET A 651 6.99 31.30 17.43
N ILE A 652 7.09 31.02 16.13
CA ILE A 652 7.41 29.69 15.58
C ILE A 652 8.76 29.78 14.86
N THR A 653 9.80 29.26 15.50
CA THR A 653 11.17 29.24 14.95
C THR A 653 11.55 27.88 14.36
N ASP A 654 10.85 26.82 14.76
CA ASP A 654 11.10 25.44 14.33
C ASP A 654 9.79 24.65 14.39
N LEU A 655 9.30 24.16 13.24
CA LEU A 655 8.07 23.37 13.16
C LEU A 655 8.21 21.93 13.65
N TYR A 656 9.44 21.43 13.86
CA TYR A 656 9.65 20.11 14.45
C TYR A 656 9.56 20.10 15.98
N ARG A 657 9.49 21.27 16.64
CA ARG A 657 9.61 21.40 18.10
C ARG A 657 8.31 21.69 18.82
#